data_AF-A0A1B6MST7-F1
#
_entry.id   AF-A0A1B6MST7-F1
#
_cell.length_a   1.000
_cell.length_b   1.000
_cell.length_c   1.000
_cell.angle_alpha   90.00
_cell.angle_beta   90.00
_cell.angle_gamma   90.00
#
_symmetry.space_group_name_H-M   'P 1'
#
loop_
_entity.id
_entity.type
_entity.pdbx_description
1 polymer ?
#
loop_
_entity_poly.entity_id
_entity_poly.type
_entity_poly.pdbx_seq_one_letter_code
_entity_poly.pdbx_strand_id
1 'polypeptide(L)'
;QGDGPRIPEVTAKDPLVPRYFTDADESLSEDVMYSSNACFVMAHNGWVMNADPLANFASPESNIYLRRELIAWGDSVKLRYGEKPEDCPFLWQHMQAYVEQMAQTFDGIRLDNCHSTPLVVAEYLLDAARRVRPNLFVAAELFTNSDQTDNIFVNRLGITSLIREAMSAWDSHELGRLVYRYGGVPVGAFLPRLDRPLTGGVAHALFLDLTHDNPCPLDKRSVFDSLPSAALVSMACCASGSNMGYDLLVPHHIHVVDETREYLAWADDAVNINTAIVAGKRALNNLHYQLGKNGFDQVFVDQVTEDVVCVTRHSAVSRETVVLVAFTAFQHPHADKSVVGRGVTVSGNVDYIILEASLSHKSSDKFSRPSQYERDPKKINGLTEYELNLRENFKPGETTMLEISPAGEDGTRLNFTHKFKPGCVVAVKVVPQQQVRPALQRLSQVPDMQHVVASLTLADCNRVLYKCDKEDAAYDIPGFGPLVYCGLQGIVSLLAEISPKNDLGHPLCGNLRGGMWLCDYAVGRLQCDPGTRQLGDWLQARLAPLADVPHFLRPSYFDLVITQVYDAVIDHAYLLMNRFVSEGSSFVKALALGSVQCGGVQTDAPLPPLSAALAPPLPPTRTLPGGEAKQACVTLSAGLPHFAQGYMRNWGRDTFIALPGLFLLTGRYDEARFIILAYAGCLRHGLIPNLLDGGVNARYNCRDAVWWWLYSIQCYVHSAPGGSNILRDTVNRIYP
;
A
#
# COMPACT_ATOMS: atom_id res chain seq x y z
N GLN A 1 34.40 -26.18 8.51
CA GLN A 1 33.74 -24.89 8.80
C GLN A 1 34.54 -24.19 9.90
N GLY A 2 34.80 -22.88 9.77
CA GLY A 2 35.63 -22.16 10.74
C GLY A 2 34.93 -21.92 12.09
N ASP A 3 33.61 -22.00 12.06
CA ASP A 3 32.59 -21.66 13.07
C ASP A 3 31.90 -22.88 13.71
N GLY A 4 32.22 -24.09 13.26
CA GLY A 4 31.67 -25.31 13.86
C GLY A 4 32.34 -25.68 15.19
N PRO A 5 31.69 -26.49 16.04
CA PRO A 5 32.26 -26.96 17.30
C PRO A 5 33.57 -27.73 17.04
N ARG A 6 34.67 -27.27 17.66
CA ARG A 6 36.02 -27.84 17.50
C ARG A 6 36.34 -28.80 18.64
N ILE A 7 35.45 -29.77 18.85
CA ILE A 7 35.59 -30.75 19.94
C ILE A 7 36.69 -31.74 19.55
N PRO A 8 37.78 -31.84 20.32
CA PRO A 8 38.96 -32.60 19.92
C PRO A 8 38.81 -34.12 20.14
N GLU A 9 37.89 -34.54 20.99
CA GLU A 9 37.73 -35.93 21.43
C GLU A 9 36.27 -36.37 21.37
N VAL A 10 36.05 -37.63 21.01
CA VAL A 10 34.72 -38.26 21.04
C VAL A 10 34.47 -38.78 22.46
N THR A 11 33.42 -38.30 23.11
CA THR A 11 33.05 -38.70 24.47
C THR A 11 31.58 -39.13 24.56
N ALA A 12 31.15 -39.64 25.71
CA ALA A 12 29.73 -39.94 25.93
C ALA A 12 28.85 -38.67 25.91
N LYS A 13 29.43 -37.52 26.29
CA LYS A 13 28.81 -36.20 26.26
C LYS A 13 28.80 -35.63 24.84
N ASP A 14 29.88 -35.85 24.10
CA ASP A 14 30.12 -35.33 22.76
C ASP A 14 30.32 -36.49 21.77
N PRO A 15 29.24 -37.22 21.42
CA PRO A 15 29.33 -38.35 20.51
C PRO A 15 29.66 -37.90 19.08
N LEU A 16 30.26 -38.81 18.29
CA LEU A 16 30.61 -38.54 16.89
C LEU A 16 29.38 -38.19 16.02
N VAL A 17 28.21 -38.71 16.39
CA VAL A 17 26.93 -38.50 15.71
C VAL A 17 25.92 -38.03 16.74
N PRO A 18 25.08 -37.03 16.45
CA PRO A 18 24.03 -36.59 17.36
C PRO A 18 23.07 -37.75 17.66
N ARG A 19 22.49 -37.76 18.86
CA ARG A 19 21.48 -38.75 19.24
C ARG A 19 20.18 -38.44 18.50
N TYR A 20 19.74 -39.38 17.66
CA TYR A 20 18.47 -39.29 16.92
C TYR A 20 17.31 -39.95 17.66
N PHE A 21 17.61 -40.89 18.57
CA PHE A 21 16.62 -41.61 19.36
C PHE A 21 17.11 -41.80 20.80
N THR A 22 16.18 -41.88 21.74
CA THR A 22 16.45 -42.22 23.14
C THR A 22 15.47 -43.29 23.65
N ASP A 23 15.93 -44.14 24.55
CA ASP A 23 15.13 -45.15 25.27
C ASP A 23 14.68 -44.57 26.63
N ALA A 24 13.57 -45.06 27.18
CA ALA A 24 13.13 -44.83 28.55
C ALA A 24 14.22 -45.09 29.61
N ASP A 25 15.13 -46.07 29.39
CA ASP A 25 16.22 -46.41 30.32
C ASP A 25 17.59 -45.84 29.91
N GLU A 26 17.66 -44.98 28.88
CA GLU A 26 18.88 -44.39 28.28
C GLU A 26 19.98 -45.38 27.82
N SER A 27 19.76 -46.69 27.97
CA SER A 27 20.63 -47.76 27.47
C SER A 27 20.15 -48.25 26.12
N LEU A 28 20.65 -47.64 25.03
CA LEU A 28 20.33 -48.07 23.67
C LEU A 28 21.00 -49.43 23.36
N SER A 29 20.36 -50.53 23.71
CA SER A 29 20.67 -51.86 23.15
C SER A 29 19.86 -52.07 21.87
N GLU A 30 20.50 -52.62 20.83
CA GLU A 30 19.83 -52.97 19.57
C GLU A 30 18.69 -53.98 19.78
N ASP A 31 18.78 -54.82 20.83
CA ASP A 31 17.76 -55.81 21.18
C ASP A 31 16.39 -55.20 21.47
N VAL A 32 16.34 -53.94 21.95
CA VAL A 32 15.10 -53.23 22.27
C VAL A 32 14.23 -53.05 21.02
N MET A 33 14.84 -52.87 19.84
CA MET A 33 14.14 -52.69 18.57
C MET A 33 13.34 -53.92 18.14
N TYR A 34 13.75 -55.11 18.59
CA TYR A 34 13.09 -56.38 18.28
C TYR A 34 12.12 -56.83 19.39
N SER A 35 11.84 -55.97 20.37
CA SER A 35 10.98 -56.25 21.52
C SER A 35 9.70 -55.41 21.52
N SER A 36 8.77 -55.72 22.42
CA SER A 36 7.59 -54.87 22.68
C SER A 36 7.95 -53.47 23.19
N ASN A 37 9.17 -53.28 23.71
CA ASN A 37 9.62 -51.99 24.23
C ASN A 37 10.10 -51.03 23.14
N ALA A 38 10.17 -51.47 21.88
CA ALA A 38 10.51 -50.61 20.75
C ALA A 38 9.60 -49.36 20.64
N CYS A 39 8.36 -49.45 21.15
CA CYS A 39 7.43 -48.33 21.18
C CYS A 39 7.84 -47.20 22.15
N PHE A 40 8.78 -47.44 23.06
CA PHE A 40 9.37 -46.45 23.97
C PHE A 40 10.67 -45.85 23.44
N VAL A 41 11.13 -46.28 22.26
CA VAL A 41 12.24 -45.63 21.56
C VAL A 41 11.72 -44.36 20.91
N MET A 42 12.06 -43.23 21.52
CA MET A 42 11.53 -41.92 21.18
C MET A 42 12.47 -41.21 20.20
N ALA A 43 11.91 -40.65 19.12
CA ALA A 43 12.67 -39.86 18.17
C ALA A 43 12.93 -38.44 18.70
N HIS A 44 14.14 -37.94 18.55
CA HIS A 44 14.49 -36.56 18.84
C HIS A 44 13.90 -35.62 17.78
N ASN A 45 13.51 -34.41 18.20
CA ASN A 45 13.10 -33.36 17.27
C ASN A 45 14.32 -32.66 16.65
N GLY A 46 14.09 -31.68 15.79
CA GLY A 46 15.15 -30.91 15.15
C GLY A 46 14.61 -30.11 13.98
N TRP A 47 15.50 -29.79 13.06
CA TRP A 47 15.15 -29.09 11.83
C TRP A 47 15.92 -29.65 10.64
N VAL A 48 15.36 -29.43 9.44
CA VAL A 48 15.88 -29.97 8.18
C VAL A 48 16.07 -28.80 7.22
N MET A 49 17.29 -28.64 6.70
CA MET A 49 17.61 -27.61 5.71
C MET A 49 16.68 -27.72 4.50
N ASN A 50 16.02 -26.62 4.14
CA ASN A 50 15.15 -26.51 2.95
C ASN A 50 14.00 -27.52 2.89
N ALA A 51 13.54 -28.04 4.03
CA ALA A 51 12.36 -28.91 4.05
C ALA A 51 11.06 -28.12 3.79
N ASP A 52 10.05 -28.83 3.30
CA ASP A 52 8.69 -28.31 3.22
C ASP A 52 8.12 -28.18 4.65
N PRO A 53 7.81 -26.96 5.13
CA PRO A 53 7.27 -26.75 6.47
C PRO A 53 5.87 -27.36 6.67
N LEU A 54 5.16 -27.69 5.58
CA LEU A 54 3.86 -28.35 5.66
C LEU A 54 3.99 -29.88 5.82
N ALA A 55 5.17 -30.44 5.56
CA ALA A 55 5.42 -31.87 5.66
C ALA A 55 5.99 -32.24 7.04
N ASN A 56 5.39 -33.23 7.69
CA ASN A 56 5.97 -33.79 8.90
C ASN A 56 7.15 -34.69 8.54
N PHE A 57 8.37 -34.24 8.83
CA PHE A 57 9.60 -35.00 8.56
C PHE A 57 9.72 -36.32 9.34
N ALA A 58 8.88 -36.56 10.35
CA ALA A 58 8.81 -37.81 11.09
C ALA A 58 7.65 -38.72 10.65
N SER A 59 6.99 -38.42 9.52
CA SER A 59 5.94 -39.29 8.99
C SER A 59 6.50 -40.63 8.51
N PRO A 60 5.68 -41.69 8.44
CA PRO A 60 6.11 -43.01 7.95
C PRO A 60 6.69 -42.98 6.52
N GLU A 61 6.27 -42.02 5.69
CA GLU A 61 6.73 -41.85 4.31
C GLU A 61 8.08 -41.10 4.23
N SER A 62 8.51 -40.48 5.32
CA SER A 62 9.74 -39.70 5.38
C SER A 62 10.95 -40.59 5.70
N ASN A 63 12.02 -40.40 4.94
CA ASN A 63 13.31 -41.07 5.16
C ASN A 63 14.35 -40.17 5.86
N ILE A 64 13.95 -39.04 6.43
CA ILE A 64 14.86 -38.00 6.95
C ILE A 64 15.76 -38.53 8.07
N TYR A 65 15.21 -39.29 9.02
CA TYR A 65 16.01 -39.93 10.09
C TYR A 65 16.99 -40.96 9.53
N LEU A 66 16.54 -41.79 8.58
CA LEU A 66 17.37 -42.84 7.96
C LEU A 66 18.52 -42.24 7.16
N ARG A 67 18.24 -41.17 6.40
CA ARG A 67 19.21 -40.44 5.57
C ARG A 67 20.09 -39.48 6.38
N ARG A 68 19.80 -39.31 7.68
CA ARG A 68 20.50 -38.39 8.59
C ARG A 68 20.49 -36.94 8.10
N GLU A 69 19.36 -36.52 7.54
CA GLU A 69 19.16 -35.14 7.06
C GLU A 69 18.69 -34.19 8.17
N LEU A 70 18.23 -34.75 9.29
CA LEU A 70 17.82 -33.97 10.46
C LEU A 70 19.03 -33.49 11.24
N ILE A 71 19.05 -32.20 11.52
CA ILE A 71 19.90 -31.59 12.55
C ILE A 71 19.13 -31.76 13.86
N ALA A 72 19.46 -32.82 14.59
CA ALA A 72 18.72 -33.29 15.75
C ALA A 72 19.08 -32.53 17.04
N TRP A 73 18.06 -32.26 17.85
CA TRP A 73 18.19 -31.69 19.19
C TRP A 73 18.12 -32.82 20.22
N GLY A 74 19.30 -33.22 20.71
CA GLY A 74 19.45 -34.36 21.64
C GLY A 74 18.84 -34.13 23.03
N ASP A 75 18.41 -32.91 23.35
CA ASP A 75 17.72 -32.56 24.59
C ASP A 75 16.19 -32.71 24.51
N SER A 76 15.64 -32.88 23.31
CA SER A 76 14.20 -32.75 23.06
C SER A 76 13.64 -33.94 22.28
N VAL A 77 12.57 -34.56 22.80
CA VAL A 77 11.81 -35.61 22.11
C VAL A 77 10.69 -35.00 21.26
N LYS A 78 10.50 -35.53 20.04
CA LYS A 78 9.41 -35.10 19.15
C LYS A 78 8.06 -35.66 19.61
N LEU A 79 7.10 -34.79 19.85
CA LEU A 79 5.74 -35.16 20.23
C LEU A 79 4.92 -35.62 19.02
N ARG A 80 4.37 -36.84 19.08
CA ARG A 80 3.56 -37.44 18.00
C ARG A 80 2.06 -37.27 18.28
N TYR A 81 1.48 -36.17 17.79
CA TYR A 81 0.05 -35.87 17.95
C TYR A 81 -0.88 -36.79 17.15
N GLY A 82 -0.47 -37.25 15.97
CA GLY A 82 -1.38 -37.87 14.99
C GLY A 82 -2.12 -36.82 14.17
N GLU A 83 -3.20 -37.23 13.49
CA GLU A 83 -4.04 -36.35 12.67
C GLU A 83 -5.18 -35.72 13.48
N LYS A 84 -5.58 -36.38 14.58
CA LYS A 84 -6.72 -35.99 15.41
C LYS A 84 -6.51 -36.37 16.89
N PRO A 85 -7.27 -35.78 17.82
CA PRO A 85 -7.13 -36.06 19.25
C PRO A 85 -7.19 -37.54 19.64
N GLU A 86 -7.96 -38.35 18.92
CA GLU A 86 -8.12 -39.79 19.20
C GLU A 86 -6.85 -40.61 18.97
N ASP A 87 -5.91 -40.11 18.16
CA ASP A 87 -4.67 -40.84 17.83
C ASP A 87 -3.65 -40.80 18.98
N CYS A 88 -3.73 -39.80 19.86
CA CYS A 88 -2.95 -39.71 21.09
C CYS A 88 -3.68 -38.89 22.19
N PRO A 89 -4.78 -39.42 22.76
CA PRO A 89 -5.70 -38.62 23.60
C PRO A 89 -5.03 -37.91 24.78
N PHE A 90 -4.08 -38.58 25.44
CA PHE A 90 -3.33 -38.02 26.56
C PHE A 90 -2.56 -36.75 26.14
N LEU A 91 -1.81 -36.81 25.04
CA LEU A 91 -0.97 -35.71 24.60
C LEU A 91 -1.80 -34.47 24.25
N TRP A 92 -2.90 -34.65 23.52
CA TRP A 92 -3.79 -33.55 23.16
C TRP A 92 -4.44 -32.91 24.40
N GLN A 93 -4.94 -33.71 25.33
CA GLN A 93 -5.54 -33.21 26.58
C GLN A 93 -4.51 -32.48 27.45
N HIS A 94 -3.30 -33.05 27.57
CA HIS A 94 -2.23 -32.44 28.35
C HIS A 94 -1.81 -31.09 27.76
N MET A 95 -1.61 -31.01 26.44
CA MET A 95 -1.19 -29.78 25.77
C MET A 95 -2.30 -28.73 25.72
N GLN A 96 -3.57 -29.15 25.61
CA GLN A 96 -4.70 -28.24 25.76
C GLN A 96 -4.70 -27.60 27.15
N ALA A 97 -4.61 -28.39 28.22
CA ALA A 97 -4.59 -27.87 29.59
C ALA A 97 -3.39 -26.93 29.82
N TYR A 98 -2.22 -27.28 29.28
CA TYR A 98 -1.03 -26.42 29.30
C TYR A 98 -1.29 -25.07 28.64
N VAL A 99 -1.79 -25.06 27.40
CA VAL A 99 -2.01 -23.82 26.64
C VAL A 99 -3.13 -22.98 27.26
N GLU A 100 -4.17 -23.60 27.79
CA GLU A 100 -5.23 -22.92 28.56
C GLU A 100 -4.66 -22.25 29.82
N GLN A 101 -3.78 -22.94 30.57
CA GLN A 101 -3.09 -22.36 31.73
C GLN A 101 -2.19 -21.17 31.34
N MET A 102 -1.47 -21.28 30.22
CA MET A 102 -0.67 -20.17 29.69
C MET A 102 -1.56 -18.97 29.33
N ALA A 103 -2.70 -19.20 28.66
CA ALA A 103 -3.63 -18.14 28.29
C ALA A 103 -4.35 -17.48 29.49
N GLN A 104 -4.55 -18.23 30.59
CA GLN A 104 -5.04 -17.65 31.86
C GLN A 104 -4.01 -16.67 32.45
N THR A 105 -2.72 -16.99 32.32
CA THR A 105 -1.63 -16.25 32.98
C THR A 105 -1.14 -15.06 32.15
N PHE A 106 -0.95 -15.24 30.85
CA PHE A 106 -0.26 -14.29 29.98
C PHE A 106 -1.21 -13.63 28.97
N ASP A 107 -0.91 -12.39 28.59
CA ASP A 107 -1.66 -11.64 27.56
C ASP A 107 -1.38 -12.14 26.12
N GLY A 108 -0.28 -12.87 25.94
CA GLY A 108 0.10 -13.41 24.65
C GLY A 108 1.07 -14.59 24.74
N ILE A 109 1.26 -15.27 23.61
CA ILE A 109 2.13 -16.44 23.46
C ILE A 109 3.07 -16.23 22.27
N ARG A 110 4.35 -16.62 22.44
CA ARG A 110 5.34 -16.73 21.35
C ARG A 110 5.39 -18.18 20.88
N LEU A 111 5.12 -18.41 19.61
CA LEU A 111 5.27 -19.72 18.96
C LEU A 111 6.70 -19.86 18.44
N ASP A 112 7.47 -20.67 19.15
CA ASP A 112 8.80 -21.08 18.76
C ASP A 112 8.72 -22.06 17.57
N ASN A 113 9.59 -21.89 16.58
CA ASN A 113 9.65 -22.73 15.38
C ASN A 113 8.26 -23.14 14.83
N CYS A 114 7.39 -22.14 14.63
CA CYS A 114 5.97 -22.35 14.30
C CYS A 114 5.80 -23.15 13.01
N HIS A 115 6.69 -22.94 12.05
CA HIS A 115 6.70 -23.63 10.76
C HIS A 115 6.96 -25.14 10.84
N SER A 116 7.49 -25.65 11.96
CA SER A 116 7.69 -27.08 12.19
C SER A 116 6.55 -27.75 12.97
N THR A 117 5.52 -26.98 13.35
CA THR A 117 4.34 -27.49 14.05
C THR A 117 3.23 -27.80 13.06
N PRO A 118 2.63 -29.01 13.06
CA PRO A 118 1.50 -29.32 12.20
C PRO A 118 0.35 -28.33 12.38
N LEU A 119 -0.14 -27.75 11.28
CA LEU A 119 -1.14 -26.68 11.32
C LEU A 119 -2.39 -27.05 12.13
N VAL A 120 -2.89 -28.27 11.99
CA VAL A 120 -4.09 -28.75 12.71
C VAL A 120 -3.89 -28.76 14.22
N VAL A 121 -2.68 -29.10 14.68
CA VAL A 121 -2.34 -29.10 16.11
C VAL A 121 -2.26 -27.67 16.63
N ALA A 122 -1.52 -26.80 15.93
CA ALA A 122 -1.38 -25.40 16.33
C ALA A 122 -2.73 -24.68 16.35
N GLU A 123 -3.58 -24.90 15.34
CA GLU A 123 -4.91 -24.31 15.23
C GLU A 123 -5.80 -24.73 16.41
N TYR A 124 -5.87 -26.03 16.71
CA TYR A 124 -6.64 -26.55 17.83
C TYR A 124 -6.22 -25.96 19.19
N LEU A 125 -4.91 -25.92 19.44
CA LEU A 125 -4.35 -25.43 20.71
C LEU A 125 -4.53 -23.92 20.85
N LEU A 126 -4.32 -23.14 19.79
CA LEU A 126 -4.57 -21.70 19.81
C LEU A 126 -6.05 -21.36 19.96
N ASP A 127 -6.95 -22.15 19.38
CA ASP A 127 -8.38 -21.99 19.58
C ASP A 127 -8.79 -22.27 21.04
N ALA A 128 -8.17 -23.28 21.67
CA ALA A 128 -8.33 -23.49 23.11
C ALA A 128 -7.84 -22.29 23.93
N ALA A 129 -6.66 -21.78 23.60
CA ALA A 129 -6.10 -20.57 24.21
C ALA A 129 -7.06 -19.37 24.08
N ARG A 130 -7.64 -19.16 22.89
CA ARG A 130 -8.56 -18.05 22.60
C ARG A 130 -9.92 -18.18 23.26
N ARG A 131 -10.40 -19.40 23.50
CA ARG A 131 -11.60 -19.63 24.33
C ARG A 131 -11.40 -19.12 25.75
N VAL A 132 -10.19 -19.26 26.29
CA VAL A 132 -9.81 -18.71 27.60
C VAL A 132 -9.57 -17.20 27.51
N ARG A 133 -8.83 -16.74 26.49
CA ARG A 133 -8.48 -15.33 26.28
C ARG A 133 -8.81 -14.88 24.85
N PRO A 134 -9.98 -14.28 24.61
CA PRO A 134 -10.40 -13.89 23.27
C PRO A 134 -9.46 -12.90 22.57
N ASN A 135 -8.78 -12.03 23.34
CA ASN A 135 -7.83 -11.02 22.84
C ASN A 135 -6.36 -11.48 22.92
N LEU A 136 -6.10 -12.79 22.84
CA LEU A 136 -4.75 -13.34 22.94
C LEU A 136 -3.84 -12.80 21.84
N PHE A 137 -2.73 -12.16 22.24
CA PHE A 137 -1.68 -11.75 21.31
C PHE A 137 -0.82 -12.97 20.92
N VAL A 138 -0.64 -13.22 19.63
CA VAL A 138 0.17 -14.36 19.15
C VAL A 138 1.33 -13.84 18.31
N ALA A 139 2.55 -14.05 18.78
CA ALA A 139 3.77 -13.82 18.00
C ALA A 139 4.32 -15.16 17.51
N ALA A 140 4.79 -15.24 16.26
CA ALA A 140 5.37 -16.47 15.73
C ALA A 140 6.74 -16.25 15.13
N GLU A 141 7.67 -17.14 15.47
CA GLU A 141 8.88 -17.35 14.70
C GLU A 141 8.55 -18.23 13.49
N LEU A 142 8.39 -17.56 12.35
CA LEU A 142 7.95 -18.17 11.10
C LEU A 142 8.87 -17.72 9.97
N PHE A 143 9.71 -18.66 9.54
CA PHE A 143 10.70 -18.48 8.49
C PHE A 143 10.48 -19.55 7.43
N THR A 144 9.42 -19.39 6.64
CA THR A 144 9.22 -20.27 5.49
C THR A 144 9.99 -19.74 4.28
N ASN A 145 10.12 -20.57 3.24
CA ASN A 145 10.79 -20.18 1.99
C ASN A 145 9.90 -19.32 1.07
N SER A 146 8.71 -18.90 1.52
CA SER A 146 7.72 -18.20 0.69
C SER A 146 6.73 -17.39 1.52
N ASP A 147 6.54 -16.12 1.17
CA ASP A 147 5.49 -15.27 1.75
C ASP A 147 4.09 -15.89 1.60
N GLN A 148 3.85 -16.70 0.56
CA GLN A 148 2.58 -17.41 0.38
C GLN A 148 2.38 -18.48 1.46
N THR A 149 3.43 -19.19 1.84
CA THR A 149 3.36 -20.20 2.90
C THR A 149 3.19 -19.53 4.26
N ASP A 150 3.92 -18.44 4.52
CA ASP A 150 3.71 -17.61 5.71
C ASP A 150 2.23 -17.18 5.86
N ASN A 151 1.60 -16.75 4.76
CA ASN A 151 0.20 -16.34 4.74
C ASN A 151 -0.77 -17.48 5.12
N ILE A 152 -0.47 -18.73 4.78
CA ILE A 152 -1.31 -19.87 5.18
C ILE A 152 -1.31 -20.00 6.70
N PHE A 153 -0.13 -19.97 7.32
CA PHE A 153 0.01 -20.05 8.78
C PHE A 153 -0.64 -18.84 9.46
N VAL A 154 -0.36 -17.62 9.00
CA VAL A 154 -0.92 -16.40 9.60
C VAL A 154 -2.45 -16.42 9.58
N ASN A 155 -3.05 -16.74 8.43
CA ASN A 155 -4.51 -16.71 8.27
C ASN A 155 -5.20 -17.85 9.03
N ARG A 156 -4.67 -19.07 9.01
CA ARG A 156 -5.28 -20.21 9.70
C ARG A 156 -5.11 -20.12 11.21
N LEU A 157 -3.91 -19.78 11.66
CA LEU A 157 -3.59 -19.75 13.07
C LEU A 157 -4.00 -18.44 13.75
N GLY A 158 -4.40 -17.41 12.99
CA GLY A 158 -4.73 -16.09 13.52
C GLY A 158 -3.53 -15.41 14.19
N ILE A 159 -2.34 -15.56 13.62
CA ILE A 159 -1.11 -14.97 14.18
C ILE A 159 -1.22 -13.45 14.12
N THR A 160 -0.95 -12.78 15.25
CA THR A 160 -1.00 -11.32 15.34
C THR A 160 0.25 -10.69 14.77
N SER A 161 1.44 -11.22 15.11
CA SER A 161 2.72 -10.67 14.66
C SER A 161 3.71 -11.76 14.26
N LEU A 162 4.44 -11.54 13.18
CA LEU A 162 5.61 -12.35 12.81
C LEU A 162 6.87 -11.73 13.40
N ILE A 163 7.71 -12.55 14.03
CA ILE A 163 9.01 -12.12 14.53
C ILE A 163 9.92 -11.81 13.35
N ARG A 164 10.57 -10.65 13.41
CA ARG A 164 11.56 -10.18 12.43
C ARG A 164 12.79 -9.69 13.19
N GLU A 165 13.98 -9.90 12.63
CA GLU A 165 15.23 -9.68 13.34
C GLU A 165 16.07 -8.60 12.67
N ALA A 166 16.45 -7.55 13.40
CA ALA A 166 17.32 -6.51 12.85
C ALA A 166 18.73 -7.06 12.56
N MET A 167 19.18 -8.07 13.31
CA MET A 167 20.49 -8.73 13.14
C MET A 167 20.60 -9.62 11.89
N SER A 168 19.51 -9.84 11.15
CA SER A 168 19.56 -10.49 9.84
C SER A 168 20.07 -9.55 8.74
N ALA A 169 19.99 -8.23 8.96
CA ALA A 169 20.57 -7.26 8.04
C ALA A 169 22.09 -7.33 8.05
N TRP A 170 22.68 -7.52 6.87
CA TRP A 170 24.14 -7.61 6.67
C TRP A 170 24.80 -6.23 6.47
N ASP A 171 24.03 -5.20 6.10
CA ASP A 171 24.48 -3.82 5.98
C ASP A 171 23.38 -2.82 6.38
N SER A 172 23.74 -1.54 6.38
CA SER A 172 22.85 -0.42 6.73
C SER A 172 21.63 -0.32 5.81
N HIS A 173 21.84 -0.55 4.51
CA HIS A 173 20.78 -0.47 3.51
C HIS A 173 19.74 -1.57 3.72
N GLU A 174 20.17 -2.79 3.99
CA GLU A 174 19.28 -3.91 4.28
C GLU A 174 18.46 -3.67 5.55
N LEU A 175 19.05 -3.07 6.60
CA LEU A 175 18.29 -2.67 7.78
C LEU A 175 17.23 -1.61 7.44
N GLY A 176 17.59 -0.60 6.63
CA GLY A 176 16.64 0.38 6.10
C GLY A 176 15.50 -0.26 5.31
N ARG A 177 15.81 -1.27 4.48
CA ARG A 177 14.80 -2.03 3.71
C ARG A 177 13.85 -2.80 4.63
N LEU A 178 14.33 -3.42 5.70
CA LEU A 178 13.48 -4.09 6.70
C LEU A 178 12.58 -3.09 7.43
N VAL A 179 13.11 -1.92 7.81
CA VAL A 179 12.31 -0.83 8.40
C VAL A 179 11.24 -0.36 7.42
N TYR A 180 11.54 -0.22 6.13
CA TYR A 180 10.53 0.15 5.13
C TYR A 180 9.46 -0.94 4.98
N ARG A 181 9.86 -2.20 4.84
CA ARG A 181 8.95 -3.34 4.63
C ARG A 181 7.95 -3.52 5.78
N TYR A 182 8.42 -3.34 7.02
CA TYR A 182 7.59 -3.47 8.22
C TYR A 182 7.13 -2.12 8.78
N GLY A 183 7.44 -1.04 8.06
CA GLY A 183 7.32 0.34 8.52
C GLY A 183 5.90 0.90 8.48
N GLY A 184 4.92 0.17 7.94
CA GLY A 184 3.55 0.66 7.79
C GLY A 184 3.26 1.17 6.39
N VAL A 185 2.39 2.18 6.29
CA VAL A 185 1.89 2.70 5.00
C VAL A 185 2.89 3.70 4.43
N PRO A 186 3.10 3.82 3.11
CA PRO A 186 4.00 4.85 2.56
C PRO A 186 3.57 6.29 2.89
N VAL A 187 4.52 7.20 3.08
CA VAL A 187 4.24 8.65 3.18
C VAL A 187 3.57 9.15 1.90
N GLY A 188 2.43 9.83 2.07
CA GLY A 188 1.63 10.33 0.94
C GLY A 188 0.75 9.27 0.27
N ALA A 189 0.54 8.12 0.93
CA ALA A 189 -0.40 7.11 0.46
C ALA A 189 -1.80 7.65 0.16
N PHE A 190 -2.50 6.96 -0.74
CA PHE A 190 -3.87 7.26 -1.10
C PHE A 190 -4.79 7.08 0.10
N LEU A 191 -5.78 7.97 0.22
CA LEU A 191 -6.75 7.90 1.31
C LEU A 191 -7.69 6.71 1.08
N PRO A 192 -7.88 5.84 2.08
CA PRO A 192 -8.78 4.69 1.93
C PRO A 192 -10.22 5.18 1.75
N ARG A 193 -10.91 4.64 0.74
CA ARG A 193 -12.35 4.86 0.56
C ARG A 193 -13.15 3.95 1.50
N LEU A 194 -14.29 4.43 2.00
CA LEU A 194 -15.16 3.67 2.90
C LEU A 194 -15.82 2.45 2.23
N ASP A 195 -15.95 2.49 0.90
CA ASP A 195 -16.52 1.44 0.05
C ASP A 195 -15.47 0.48 -0.52
N ARG A 196 -14.19 0.65 -0.15
CA ARG A 196 -13.10 -0.19 -0.65
C ARG A 196 -13.22 -1.62 -0.07
N PRO A 197 -13.09 -2.68 -0.89
CA PRO A 197 -12.98 -4.05 -0.39
C PRO A 197 -11.77 -4.23 0.53
N LEU A 198 -11.88 -5.13 1.51
CA LEU A 198 -10.74 -5.55 2.31
C LEU A 198 -9.69 -6.19 1.41
N THR A 199 -8.49 -5.63 1.36
CA THR A 199 -7.36 -6.16 0.57
C THR A 199 -6.31 -6.78 1.48
N GLY A 200 -5.62 -7.80 0.99
CA GLY A 200 -4.47 -8.38 1.70
C GLY A 200 -3.36 -7.35 1.94
N GLY A 201 -2.62 -7.52 3.03
CA GLY A 201 -1.48 -6.68 3.40
C GLY A 201 -0.33 -7.52 3.96
N VAL A 202 0.80 -6.88 4.22
CA VAL A 202 1.93 -7.53 4.90
C VAL A 202 1.53 -7.85 6.33
N ALA A 203 1.76 -9.08 6.78
CA ALA A 203 1.52 -9.47 8.17
C ALA A 203 2.27 -8.53 9.13
N HIS A 204 1.62 -8.16 10.24
CA HIS A 204 2.26 -7.28 11.22
C HIS A 204 3.56 -7.90 11.73
N ALA A 205 4.59 -7.07 11.92
CA ALA A 205 5.86 -7.51 12.46
C ALA A 205 5.97 -7.24 13.97
N LEU A 206 6.68 -8.11 14.67
CA LEU A 206 7.37 -7.82 15.92
C LEU A 206 8.86 -7.75 15.60
N PHE A 207 9.36 -6.52 15.41
CA PHE A 207 10.71 -6.28 14.90
C PHE A 207 11.69 -6.13 16.07
N LEU A 208 12.53 -7.14 16.25
CA LEU A 208 13.43 -7.25 17.38
C LEU A 208 14.81 -6.71 17.02
N ASP A 209 15.39 -5.87 17.88
CA ASP A 209 16.77 -5.40 17.71
C ASP A 209 17.74 -6.58 17.78
N LEU A 210 17.51 -7.46 18.78
CA LEU A 210 18.26 -8.67 19.04
C LEU A 210 17.32 -9.73 19.60
N THR A 211 17.26 -10.90 18.97
CA THR A 211 16.58 -12.08 19.54
C THR A 211 17.51 -12.82 20.49
N HIS A 212 16.99 -13.77 21.27
CA HIS A 212 17.84 -14.55 22.17
C HIS A 212 18.75 -15.54 21.43
N ASP A 213 18.41 -15.93 20.20
CA ASP A 213 19.22 -16.84 19.37
C ASP A 213 20.27 -16.11 18.51
N ASN A 214 20.18 -14.79 18.40
CA ASN A 214 21.11 -14.03 17.61
C ASN A 214 22.52 -14.00 18.24
N PRO A 215 23.59 -14.07 17.42
CA PRO A 215 24.96 -13.91 17.93
C PRO A 215 25.17 -12.50 18.49
N CYS A 216 26.26 -12.32 19.23
CA CYS A 216 26.55 -11.02 19.84
C CYS A 216 26.59 -9.91 18.77
N PRO A 217 25.90 -8.77 18.98
CA PRO A 217 25.96 -7.63 18.08
C PRO A 217 27.39 -7.14 17.82
N LEU A 218 28.28 -7.27 18.81
CA LEU A 218 29.66 -6.81 18.71
C LEU A 218 30.54 -7.73 17.87
N ASP A 219 30.15 -9.00 17.69
CA ASP A 219 30.84 -9.93 16.78
C ASP A 219 30.43 -9.68 15.32
N LYS A 220 29.13 -9.41 15.11
CA LYS A 220 28.58 -9.15 13.76
C LYS A 220 28.81 -7.73 13.27
N ARG A 221 28.89 -6.75 14.17
CA ARG A 221 28.92 -5.32 13.85
C ARG A 221 29.95 -4.58 14.71
N SER A 222 29.58 -3.44 15.26
CA SER A 222 30.35 -2.64 16.18
C SER A 222 29.46 -2.22 17.35
N VAL A 223 30.05 -2.03 18.52
CA VAL A 223 29.36 -1.50 19.71
C VAL A 223 28.63 -0.18 19.40
N PHE A 224 29.20 0.65 18.51
CA PHE A 224 28.64 1.93 18.08
C PHE A 224 27.37 1.81 17.24
N ASP A 225 27.04 0.63 16.71
CA ASP A 225 25.82 0.39 15.94
C ASP A 225 24.58 0.16 16.83
N SER A 226 24.79 -0.19 18.10
CA SER A 226 23.71 -0.62 19.01
C SER A 226 22.61 0.44 19.14
N LEU A 227 23.00 1.72 19.22
CA LEU A 227 22.07 2.84 19.32
C LEU A 227 21.40 3.19 17.97
N PRO A 228 22.14 3.44 16.87
CA PRO A 228 21.56 3.66 15.54
C PRO A 228 20.59 2.57 15.08
N SER A 229 20.97 1.29 15.22
CA SER A 229 20.11 0.18 14.80
C SER A 229 18.82 0.12 15.61
N ALA A 230 18.90 0.33 16.92
CA ALA A 230 17.71 0.39 17.77
C ALA A 230 16.81 1.58 17.44
N ALA A 231 17.40 2.71 17.04
CA ALA A 231 16.65 3.88 16.62
C ALA A 231 15.89 3.62 15.32
N LEU A 232 16.50 2.92 14.36
CA LEU A 232 15.87 2.53 13.11
C LEU A 232 14.71 1.54 13.34
N VAL A 233 14.92 0.51 14.17
CA VAL A 233 13.85 -0.43 14.57
C VAL A 233 12.69 0.30 15.24
N SER A 234 12.98 1.24 16.15
CA SER A 234 11.97 2.04 16.85
C SER A 234 11.18 2.97 15.92
N MET A 235 11.69 3.28 14.73
CA MET A 235 10.98 4.11 13.75
C MET A 235 10.08 3.30 12.82
N ALA A 236 10.19 1.97 12.76
CA ALA A 236 9.23 1.12 12.04
C ALA A 236 7.83 1.21 12.68
N CYS A 237 6.76 1.27 11.89
CA CYS A 237 5.37 1.28 12.41
C CYS A 237 4.86 -0.14 12.67
N CYS A 238 5.58 -0.84 13.54
CA CYS A 238 5.26 -2.18 14.00
C CYS A 238 5.62 -2.34 15.47
N ALA A 239 5.29 -3.48 16.08
CA ALA A 239 5.77 -3.77 17.43
C ALA A 239 7.30 -3.92 17.41
N SER A 240 7.97 -3.59 18.52
CA SER A 240 9.43 -3.75 18.69
C SER A 240 9.78 -4.45 20.00
N GLY A 241 11.01 -4.96 20.09
CA GLY A 241 11.52 -5.59 21.30
C GLY A 241 13.01 -5.89 21.25
N SER A 242 13.60 -6.22 22.39
CA SER A 242 15.06 -6.43 22.53
C SER A 242 15.33 -7.48 23.59
N ASN A 243 16.39 -8.27 23.42
CA ASN A 243 16.98 -9.04 24.52
C ASN A 243 17.74 -8.08 25.47
N MET A 244 17.61 -8.31 26.79
CA MET A 244 18.24 -7.48 27.83
C MET A 244 19.75 -7.27 27.63
N GLY A 245 20.47 -8.26 27.08
CA GLY A 245 21.91 -8.15 26.83
C GLY A 245 22.30 -7.06 25.82
N TYR A 246 21.40 -6.71 24.90
CA TYR A 246 21.66 -5.70 23.87
C TYR A 246 21.79 -4.31 24.49
N ASP A 247 20.82 -3.92 25.30
CA ASP A 247 20.72 -2.61 25.96
C ASP A 247 21.87 -2.39 26.95
N LEU A 248 22.40 -3.48 27.52
CA LEU A 248 23.51 -3.50 28.46
C LEU A 248 24.89 -3.62 27.78
N LEU A 249 24.96 -3.70 26.45
CA LEU A 249 26.20 -3.89 25.67
C LEU A 249 27.00 -5.12 26.15
N VAL A 250 26.33 -6.26 26.31
CA VAL A 250 26.99 -7.53 26.67
C VAL A 250 27.85 -8.02 25.49
N PRO A 251 29.18 -8.19 25.66
CA PRO A 251 30.09 -8.42 24.53
C PRO A 251 30.25 -9.91 24.15
N HIS A 252 29.24 -10.73 24.47
CA HIS A 252 29.20 -12.14 24.12
C HIS A 252 27.75 -12.59 23.94
N HIS A 253 27.56 -13.70 23.25
CA HIS A 253 26.25 -14.32 23.10
C HIS A 253 25.80 -14.94 24.44
N ILE A 254 24.57 -14.65 24.85
CA ILE A 254 23.96 -15.17 26.08
C ILE A 254 23.28 -16.49 25.71
N HIS A 255 24.02 -17.59 25.79
CA HIS A 255 23.57 -18.89 25.30
C HIS A 255 22.48 -19.50 26.20
N VAL A 256 21.35 -19.89 25.61
CA VAL A 256 20.19 -20.43 26.37
C VAL A 256 20.47 -21.76 27.08
N VAL A 257 21.53 -22.49 26.69
CA VAL A 257 21.90 -23.78 27.30
C VAL A 257 23.03 -23.63 28.33
N ASP A 258 24.07 -22.86 28.00
CA ASP A 258 25.32 -22.84 28.78
C ASP A 258 25.41 -21.68 29.76
N GLU A 259 24.57 -20.64 29.60
CA GLU A 259 24.64 -19.48 30.46
C GLU A 259 23.95 -19.74 31.80
N THR A 260 24.75 -19.83 32.86
CA THR A 260 24.25 -20.06 34.23
C THR A 260 24.25 -18.81 35.10
N ARG A 261 24.79 -17.70 34.60
CA ARG A 261 24.91 -16.45 35.37
C ARG A 261 23.60 -15.67 35.35
N GLU A 262 23.36 -14.93 36.42
CA GLU A 262 22.14 -14.14 36.57
C GLU A 262 22.32 -12.74 35.96
N TYR A 263 21.24 -12.15 35.46
CA TYR A 263 21.26 -10.73 35.14
C TYR A 263 21.53 -9.88 36.40
N LEU A 264 22.19 -8.74 36.18
CA LEU A 264 22.32 -7.72 37.21
C LEU A 264 20.95 -7.11 37.50
N ALA A 265 20.65 -6.91 38.79
CA ALA A 265 19.42 -6.26 39.22
C ALA A 265 19.47 -4.74 38.95
N TRP A 266 18.28 -4.13 38.86
CA TRP A 266 18.17 -2.68 38.81
C TRP A 266 18.54 -2.08 40.18
N ALA A 267 19.64 -1.35 40.24
CA ALA A 267 20.14 -0.67 41.45
C ALA A 267 21.09 0.47 41.08
N ASP A 268 21.24 1.46 41.97
CA ASP A 268 22.08 2.65 41.73
C ASP A 268 23.55 2.29 41.46
N ASP A 269 24.07 1.25 42.11
CA ASP A 269 25.44 0.75 41.99
C ASP A 269 25.60 -0.44 41.01
N ALA A 270 24.52 -0.84 40.32
CA ALA A 270 24.52 -1.92 39.34
C ALA A 270 23.95 -1.45 37.99
N VAL A 271 22.79 -1.98 37.57
CA VAL A 271 22.10 -1.52 36.35
C VAL A 271 21.18 -0.37 36.71
N ASN A 272 21.39 0.79 36.08
CA ASN A 272 20.53 1.96 36.21
C ASN A 272 20.37 2.66 34.86
N ILE A 273 19.72 3.83 34.86
CA ILE A 273 19.42 4.59 33.64
C ILE A 273 20.68 5.02 32.86
N ASN A 274 21.82 5.17 33.53
CA ASN A 274 23.10 5.59 32.95
C ASN A 274 23.95 4.40 32.49
N THR A 275 23.49 3.16 32.68
CA THR A 275 24.19 1.97 32.20
C THR A 275 24.05 1.86 30.69
N ALA A 276 25.18 1.76 29.97
CA ALA A 276 25.22 1.46 28.55
C ALA A 276 24.28 2.33 27.70
N ILE A 277 23.33 1.74 26.95
CA ILE A 277 22.36 2.49 26.12
C ILE A 277 20.96 2.58 26.74
N VAL A 278 20.79 2.22 28.02
CA VAL A 278 19.48 2.15 28.69
C VAL A 278 18.69 3.46 28.59
N ALA A 279 19.31 4.60 28.88
CA ALA A 279 18.68 5.92 28.71
C ALA A 279 18.28 6.21 27.25
N GLY A 280 19.10 5.77 26.28
CA GLY A 280 18.82 5.93 24.86
C GLY A 280 17.62 5.08 24.44
N LYS A 281 17.57 3.82 24.89
CA LYS A 281 16.44 2.92 24.66
C LYS A 281 15.15 3.42 25.29
N ARG A 282 15.20 4.00 26.50
CA ARG A 282 14.05 4.72 27.08
C ARG A 282 13.56 5.84 26.15
N ALA A 283 14.46 6.70 25.67
CA ALA A 283 14.09 7.82 24.80
C ALA A 283 13.47 7.33 23.47
N LEU A 284 14.04 6.29 22.87
CA LEU A 284 13.53 5.67 21.64
C LEU A 284 12.17 5.00 21.84
N ASN A 285 11.97 4.28 22.94
CA ASN A 285 10.69 3.66 23.28
C ASN A 285 9.60 4.72 23.52
N ASN A 286 9.94 5.81 24.21
CA ASN A 286 9.04 6.95 24.40
C ASN A 286 8.68 7.58 23.05
N LEU A 287 9.66 7.79 22.16
CA LEU A 287 9.41 8.28 20.81
C LEU A 287 8.46 7.34 20.05
N HIS A 288 8.77 6.04 19.98
CA HIS A 288 7.96 5.03 19.31
C HIS A 288 6.52 5.03 19.84
N TYR A 289 6.34 5.02 21.17
CA TYR A 289 5.04 5.08 21.81
C TYR A 289 4.25 6.34 21.43
N GLN A 290 4.88 7.51 21.46
CA GLN A 290 4.21 8.76 21.08
C GLN A 290 3.84 8.80 19.59
N LEU A 291 4.69 8.27 18.72
CA LEU A 291 4.40 8.18 17.29
C LEU A 291 3.20 7.25 17.04
N GLY A 292 3.18 6.06 17.65
CA GLY A 292 2.05 5.13 17.56
C GLY A 292 0.75 5.72 18.11
N LYS A 293 0.80 6.29 19.33
CA LYS A 293 -0.36 6.89 20.00
C LYS A 293 -0.97 8.05 19.20
N ASN A 294 -0.14 8.87 18.57
CA ASN A 294 -0.57 10.07 17.85
C ASN A 294 -0.80 9.82 16.34
N GLY A 295 -0.86 8.55 15.92
CA GLY A 295 -1.21 8.19 14.54
C GLY A 295 -0.19 8.67 13.51
N PHE A 296 1.10 8.54 13.81
CA PHE A 296 2.17 8.66 12.82
C PHE A 296 2.36 7.29 12.19
N ASP A 297 1.49 6.92 11.26
CA ASP A 297 1.37 5.58 10.68
C ASP A 297 2.01 5.46 9.29
N GLN A 298 2.40 6.60 8.70
CA GLN A 298 3.07 6.62 7.41
C GLN A 298 4.59 6.64 7.54
N VAL A 299 5.30 5.81 6.78
CA VAL A 299 6.76 5.68 6.78
C VAL A 299 7.38 5.92 5.41
N PHE A 300 8.51 6.61 5.43
CA PHE A 300 9.43 6.73 4.31
C PHE A 300 10.86 6.51 4.82
N VAL A 301 11.65 5.75 4.08
CA VAL A 301 13.05 5.45 4.41
C VAL A 301 13.92 5.93 3.26
N ASP A 302 14.94 6.70 3.60
CA ASP A 302 15.89 7.28 2.66
C ASP A 302 17.32 6.88 3.05
N GLN A 303 18.07 6.31 2.10
CA GLN A 303 19.47 5.95 2.26
C GLN A 303 20.33 7.15 1.82
N VAL A 304 20.77 7.97 2.78
CA VAL A 304 21.47 9.23 2.49
C VAL A 304 22.93 9.00 2.09
N THR A 305 23.58 8.05 2.74
CA THR A 305 24.91 7.52 2.39
C THR A 305 24.93 6.01 2.66
N GLU A 306 26.03 5.32 2.41
CA GLU A 306 26.18 3.89 2.73
C GLU A 306 25.81 3.53 4.18
N ASP A 307 26.03 4.43 5.14
CA ASP A 307 25.80 4.16 6.57
C ASP A 307 24.80 5.11 7.24
N VAL A 308 24.26 6.08 6.51
CA VAL A 308 23.31 7.05 7.06
C VAL A 308 21.93 6.76 6.50
N VAL A 309 21.04 6.33 7.40
CA VAL A 309 19.64 6.04 7.09
C VAL A 309 18.76 7.10 7.75
N CYS A 310 17.84 7.65 6.98
CA CYS A 310 16.83 8.59 7.42
C CYS A 310 15.46 7.92 7.38
N VAL A 311 14.74 7.92 8.50
CA VAL A 311 13.37 7.40 8.58
C VAL A 311 12.43 8.52 8.94
N THR A 312 11.43 8.71 8.10
CA THR A 312 10.36 9.69 8.28
C THR A 312 9.09 8.97 8.73
N ARG A 313 8.50 9.46 9.82
CA ARG A 313 7.16 9.09 10.29
C ARG A 313 6.24 10.28 10.11
N HIS A 314 5.15 10.13 9.35
CA HIS A 314 4.19 11.20 9.07
C HIS A 314 2.81 10.83 9.62
N SER A 315 2.10 11.79 10.20
CA SER A 315 0.73 11.59 10.65
C SER A 315 -0.28 11.99 9.59
N ALA A 316 -1.11 11.04 9.17
CA ALA A 316 -2.25 11.34 8.30
C ALA A 316 -3.32 12.22 8.98
N VAL A 317 -3.30 12.38 10.30
CA VAL A 317 -4.28 13.21 11.02
C VAL A 317 -3.69 14.59 11.31
N SER A 318 -2.59 14.64 12.05
CA SER A 318 -2.00 15.91 12.47
C SER A 318 -1.16 16.55 11.37
N ARG A 319 -0.76 15.83 10.32
CA ARG A 319 0.14 16.31 9.24
C ARG A 319 1.52 16.76 9.73
N GLU A 320 1.83 16.45 10.99
CA GLU A 320 3.16 16.59 11.54
C GLU A 320 4.02 15.44 11.07
N THR A 321 5.32 15.70 11.06
CA THR A 321 6.33 14.74 10.61
C THR A 321 7.41 14.65 11.67
N VAL A 322 7.88 13.43 11.93
CA VAL A 322 9.11 13.19 12.69
C VAL A 322 10.12 12.55 11.77
N VAL A 323 11.33 13.12 11.75
CA VAL A 323 12.43 12.62 10.95
C VAL A 323 13.55 12.20 11.89
N LEU A 324 13.93 10.92 11.82
CA LEU A 324 15.05 10.37 12.56
C LEU A 324 16.17 10.02 11.57
N VAL A 325 17.37 10.54 11.82
CA VAL A 325 18.57 10.23 11.05
C VAL A 325 19.52 9.44 11.93
N ALA A 326 19.92 8.25 11.48
CA ALA A 326 20.82 7.35 12.19
C ALA A 326 22.10 7.15 11.38
N PHE A 327 23.26 7.44 11.98
CA PHE A 327 24.56 7.11 11.41
C PHE A 327 25.02 5.76 11.97
N THR A 328 24.71 4.71 11.23
CA THR A 328 25.01 3.31 11.56
C THR A 328 26.52 3.01 11.56
N ALA A 329 26.91 1.90 12.17
CA ALA A 329 28.30 1.46 12.28
C ALA A 329 28.41 -0.07 12.17
N PHE A 330 27.96 -0.63 11.06
CA PHE A 330 28.02 -2.08 10.78
C PHE A 330 29.44 -2.63 10.79
N GLN A 331 30.43 -1.77 10.60
CA GLN A 331 31.85 -2.07 10.82
C GLN A 331 32.42 -1.11 11.85
N HIS A 332 33.56 -1.48 12.43
CA HIS A 332 34.27 -0.60 13.35
C HIS A 332 34.60 0.74 12.67
N PRO A 333 34.15 1.87 13.21
CA PRO A 333 34.21 3.15 12.53
C PRO A 333 35.63 3.73 12.46
N HIS A 334 35.92 4.47 11.39
CA HIS A 334 37.12 5.30 11.27
C HIS A 334 36.80 6.76 11.62
N ALA A 335 37.71 7.42 12.37
CA ALA A 335 37.51 8.80 12.84
C ALA A 335 37.29 9.83 11.71
N ASP A 336 37.94 9.61 10.56
CA ASP A 336 37.92 10.51 9.41
C ASP A 336 36.61 10.47 8.61
N LYS A 337 35.73 9.50 8.88
CA LYS A 337 34.44 9.38 8.18
C LYS A 337 33.62 10.66 8.42
N SER A 338 33.27 11.33 7.33
CA SER A 338 32.58 12.63 7.35
C SER A 338 31.42 12.62 6.38
N VAL A 339 30.31 13.22 6.80
CA VAL A 339 29.11 13.41 5.98
C VAL A 339 28.76 14.90 5.85
N VAL A 340 29.71 15.78 6.15
CA VAL A 340 29.56 17.23 5.95
C VAL A 340 29.29 17.51 4.47
N GLY A 341 28.30 18.37 4.20
CA GLY A 341 27.79 18.63 2.85
C GLY A 341 26.69 17.66 2.40
N ARG A 342 26.40 16.61 3.18
CA ARG A 342 25.18 15.80 3.04
C ARG A 342 24.07 16.30 3.96
N GLY A 343 22.86 15.82 3.73
CA GLY A 343 21.68 16.18 4.50
C GLY A 343 20.40 15.69 3.86
N VAL A 344 19.27 15.99 4.50
CA VAL A 344 17.93 15.66 4.01
C VAL A 344 17.07 16.91 3.92
N THR A 345 16.10 16.91 3.00
CA THR A 345 15.15 18.01 2.84
C THR A 345 13.77 17.54 3.27
N VAL A 346 13.14 18.29 4.16
CA VAL A 346 11.80 18.01 4.70
C VAL A 346 10.86 19.13 4.31
N SER A 347 9.57 18.84 4.12
CA SER A 347 8.56 19.88 3.89
C SER A 347 8.01 20.38 5.23
N GLY A 348 7.95 21.69 5.42
CA GLY A 348 7.55 22.31 6.68
C GLY A 348 8.72 22.89 7.49
N ASN A 349 8.42 23.31 8.70
CA ASN A 349 9.36 23.98 9.61
C ASN A 349 9.74 23.05 10.77
N VAL A 350 11.01 23.05 11.15
CA VAL A 350 11.45 22.33 12.36
C VAL A 350 10.92 23.06 13.59
N ASP A 351 10.14 22.36 14.40
CA ASP A 351 9.57 22.86 15.65
C ASP A 351 10.58 22.74 16.79
N TYR A 352 11.06 21.51 17.04
CA TYR A 352 12.12 21.24 18.02
C TYR A 352 12.88 19.94 17.73
N ILE A 353 14.02 19.77 18.40
CA ILE A 353 14.81 18.53 18.37
C ILE A 353 14.29 17.61 19.48
N ILE A 354 13.78 16.45 19.08
CA ILE A 354 13.24 15.45 20.01
C ILE A 354 14.38 14.84 20.80
N LEU A 355 15.43 14.38 20.11
CA LEU A 355 16.64 13.85 20.75
C LEU A 355 17.88 14.01 19.86
N GLU A 356 19.02 14.19 20.51
CA GLU A 356 20.37 13.96 19.97
C GLU A 356 21.05 12.95 20.88
N ALA A 357 21.53 11.85 20.31
CA ALA A 357 22.17 10.79 21.05
C ALA A 357 23.44 10.30 20.34
N SER A 358 24.49 10.00 21.10
CA SER A 358 25.69 9.37 20.55
C SER A 358 26.35 8.46 21.58
N LEU A 359 26.90 7.35 21.10
CA LEU A 359 27.75 6.47 21.89
C LEU A 359 29.23 6.81 21.65
N SER A 360 30.00 6.96 22.72
CA SER A 360 31.44 7.22 22.68
C SER A 360 32.19 6.35 23.68
N HIS A 361 33.42 5.99 23.36
CA HIS A 361 34.34 5.43 24.35
C HIS A 361 34.80 6.53 25.32
N LYS A 362 35.04 6.20 26.60
CA LYS A 362 35.47 7.14 27.66
C LYS A 362 36.92 7.62 27.53
N SER A 363 37.68 7.10 26.57
CA SER A 363 39.05 7.53 26.28
C SER A 363 39.08 8.81 25.43
N SER A 364 40.27 9.35 25.20
CA SER A 364 40.47 10.47 24.26
C SER A 364 40.05 10.15 22.82
N ASP A 365 40.21 8.90 22.38
CA ASP A 365 39.67 8.43 21.10
C ASP A 365 38.25 7.90 21.29
N LYS A 366 37.27 8.56 20.63
CA LYS A 366 35.85 8.20 20.64
C LYS A 366 35.61 6.75 20.21
N PHE A 367 36.42 6.24 19.29
CA PHE A 367 36.18 4.97 18.59
C PHE A 367 37.04 3.82 19.11
N SER A 368 37.66 3.95 20.29
CA SER A 368 38.45 2.87 20.88
C SER A 368 37.65 1.56 21.03
N ARG A 369 38.35 0.44 20.81
CA ARG A 369 37.84 -0.93 21.02
C ARG A 369 37.79 -1.26 22.52
N PRO A 370 36.88 -2.15 22.95
CA PRO A 370 36.83 -2.57 24.35
C PRO A 370 38.14 -3.28 24.72
N SER A 371 38.69 -2.94 25.87
CA SER A 371 39.99 -3.44 26.33
C SER A 371 40.00 -3.87 27.79
N GLN A 372 39.03 -3.41 28.58
CA GLN A 372 38.95 -3.62 30.04
C GLN A 372 37.78 -4.54 30.44
N TYR A 373 37.17 -5.24 29.48
CA TYR A 373 36.08 -6.15 29.80
C TYR A 373 36.59 -7.37 30.59
N GLU A 374 36.14 -7.47 31.84
CA GLU A 374 36.30 -8.65 32.68
C GLU A 374 34.95 -9.33 32.87
N ARG A 375 34.85 -10.60 32.46
CA ARG A 375 33.60 -11.38 32.56
C ARG A 375 33.34 -11.74 34.02
N ASP A 376 32.23 -11.26 34.59
CA ASP A 376 31.86 -11.60 35.96
C ASP A 376 31.49 -13.11 36.05
N PRO A 377 31.96 -13.84 37.07
CA PRO A 377 31.75 -15.28 37.20
C PRO A 377 30.32 -15.68 37.56
N LYS A 378 29.51 -14.77 38.11
CA LYS A 378 28.14 -15.04 38.61
C LYS A 378 27.07 -14.20 37.95
N LYS A 379 27.44 -13.05 37.38
CA LYS A 379 26.52 -12.08 36.79
C LYS A 379 26.81 -11.85 35.31
N ILE A 380 25.75 -11.56 34.56
CA ILE A 380 25.87 -11.12 33.17
C ILE A 380 26.12 -9.60 33.19
N ASN A 381 27.39 -9.23 32.99
CA ASN A 381 27.84 -7.84 32.92
C ASN A 381 28.21 -7.44 31.48
N GLY A 382 27.94 -6.18 31.13
CA GLY A 382 28.28 -5.58 29.84
C GLY A 382 29.46 -4.61 29.91
N LEU A 383 29.73 -3.95 28.78
CA LEU A 383 30.84 -3.02 28.65
C LEU A 383 30.61 -1.72 29.42
N THR A 384 31.59 -1.31 30.24
CA THR A 384 31.55 -0.08 31.04
C THR A 384 32.42 1.05 30.47
N GLU A 385 33.24 0.77 29.46
CA GLU A 385 34.16 1.72 28.81
C GLU A 385 33.45 2.72 27.87
N TYR A 386 32.14 2.54 27.65
CA TYR A 386 31.32 3.37 26.77
C TYR A 386 30.38 4.25 27.57
N GLU A 387 30.11 5.44 27.04
CA GLU A 387 29.17 6.40 27.60
C GLU A 387 28.18 6.88 26.53
N LEU A 388 26.92 7.01 26.93
CA LEU A 388 25.87 7.57 26.11
C LEU A 388 25.75 9.06 26.41
N ASN A 389 25.96 9.89 25.40
CA ASN A 389 25.63 11.30 25.43
C ASN A 389 24.24 11.50 24.84
N LEU A 390 23.26 11.89 25.67
CA LEU A 390 21.85 12.07 25.30
C LEU A 390 21.34 13.46 25.69
N ARG A 391 20.70 14.14 24.75
CA ARG A 391 19.94 15.38 24.96
C ARG A 391 18.55 15.21 24.40
N GLU A 392 17.52 15.71 25.08
CA GLU A 392 16.12 15.58 24.68
C GLU A 392 15.39 16.92 24.73
N ASN A 393 14.41 17.11 23.85
CA ASN A 393 13.42 18.22 23.86
C ASN A 393 14.02 19.63 23.98
N PHE A 394 14.82 20.03 22.99
CA PHE A 394 15.48 21.34 22.98
C PHE A 394 15.30 22.06 21.64
N LYS A 395 15.64 23.35 21.58
CA LYS A 395 15.32 24.21 20.45
C LYS A 395 16.17 23.87 19.21
N PRO A 396 15.65 24.11 17.98
CA PRO A 396 16.37 23.81 16.75
C PRO A 396 17.77 24.44 16.68
N GLY A 397 17.96 25.67 17.19
CA GLY A 397 19.26 26.34 17.19
C GLY A 397 20.30 25.79 18.18
N GLU A 398 19.92 24.90 19.09
CA GLU A 398 20.81 24.31 20.10
C GLU A 398 21.33 22.91 19.68
N THR A 399 20.91 22.43 18.50
CA THR A 399 21.43 21.22 17.87
C THR A 399 22.91 21.40 17.56
N THR A 400 23.65 20.31 17.73
CA THR A 400 25.07 20.27 17.39
C THR A 400 25.35 19.33 16.23
N MET A 401 24.44 18.39 15.95
CA MET A 401 24.56 17.40 14.89
C MET A 401 23.99 17.90 13.55
N LEU A 402 23.10 18.90 13.57
CA LEU A 402 22.46 19.45 12.38
C LEU A 402 22.77 20.93 12.18
N GLU A 403 22.70 21.38 10.93
CA GLU A 403 22.56 22.78 10.57
C GLU A 403 21.26 22.91 9.78
N ILE A 404 20.34 23.70 10.31
CA ILE A 404 18.98 23.82 9.79
C ILE A 404 18.88 25.10 8.97
N SER A 405 18.56 24.97 7.68
CA SER A 405 18.44 26.11 6.77
C SER A 405 17.22 25.97 5.85
N PRO A 406 16.65 27.08 5.34
CA PRO A 406 15.55 27.03 4.37
C PRO A 406 15.96 26.32 3.06
N ALA A 407 15.03 25.63 2.41
CA ALA A 407 15.23 24.91 1.15
C ALA A 407 14.04 25.07 0.20
N GLY A 408 14.21 25.86 -0.87
CA GLY A 408 13.10 26.18 -1.78
C GLY A 408 12.02 27.04 -1.10
N GLU A 409 10.82 27.06 -1.68
CA GLU A 409 9.70 27.85 -1.13
C GLU A 409 9.14 27.23 0.16
N ASP A 410 9.07 25.90 0.23
CA ASP A 410 8.32 25.19 1.29
C ASP A 410 9.09 24.10 2.06
N GLY A 411 10.41 24.03 1.86
CA GLY A 411 11.27 23.02 2.46
C GLY A 411 12.21 23.58 3.53
N THR A 412 12.63 22.70 4.43
CA THR A 412 13.75 22.90 5.35
C THR A 412 14.82 21.86 5.06
N ARG A 413 16.07 22.30 4.94
CA ARG A 413 17.25 21.44 4.82
C ARG A 413 17.82 21.15 6.22
N LEU A 414 18.07 19.88 6.48
CA LEU A 414 18.79 19.38 7.65
C LEU A 414 20.18 18.93 7.17
N ASN A 415 21.17 19.82 7.26
CA ASN A 415 22.54 19.50 6.86
C ASN A 415 23.29 18.86 8.03
N PHE A 416 24.10 17.84 7.75
CA PHE A 416 24.87 17.15 8.78
C PHE A 416 26.15 17.92 9.11
N THR A 417 26.39 18.16 10.40
CA THR A 417 27.61 18.84 10.85
C THR A 417 28.76 17.83 11.03
N HIS A 418 29.96 18.34 11.29
CA HIS A 418 31.13 17.52 11.62
C HIS A 418 30.96 16.71 12.93
N LYS A 419 29.99 17.04 13.78
CA LYS A 419 29.69 16.31 15.03
C LYS A 419 28.76 15.11 14.81
N PHE A 420 28.06 15.05 13.67
CA PHE A 420 27.30 13.88 13.29
C PHE A 420 28.24 12.81 12.70
N LYS A 421 28.54 11.80 13.52
CA LYS A 421 29.56 10.78 13.29
C LYS A 421 28.94 9.37 13.46
N PRO A 422 29.63 8.28 13.07
CA PRO A 422 29.13 6.93 13.34
C PRO A 422 28.73 6.74 14.80
N GLY A 423 27.61 6.05 15.03
CA GLY A 423 27.00 5.86 16.34
C GLY A 423 26.12 7.02 16.83
N CYS A 424 25.86 8.04 15.99
CA CYS A 424 24.97 9.15 16.32
C CYS A 424 23.54 8.92 15.80
N VAL A 425 22.57 9.46 16.53
CA VAL A 425 21.14 9.51 16.17
C VAL A 425 20.62 10.91 16.47
N VAL A 426 19.83 11.47 15.55
CA VAL A 426 19.09 12.72 15.77
C VAL A 426 17.66 12.56 15.30
N ALA A 427 16.70 12.95 16.12
CA ALA A 427 15.28 12.97 15.75
C ALA A 427 14.72 14.38 15.88
N VAL A 428 14.00 14.83 14.85
CA VAL A 428 13.45 16.18 14.76
C VAL A 428 11.94 16.13 14.54
N LYS A 429 11.21 17.05 15.17
CA LYS A 429 9.80 17.27 14.88
C LYS A 429 9.64 18.41 13.87
N VAL A 430 8.87 18.15 12.83
CA VAL A 430 8.58 19.08 11.74
C VAL A 430 7.07 19.30 11.69
N VAL A 431 6.68 20.57 11.70
CA VAL A 431 5.28 20.99 11.56
C VAL A 431 5.03 21.48 10.14
N PRO A 432 3.84 21.22 9.57
CA PRO A 432 3.49 21.73 8.26
C PRO A 432 3.44 23.27 8.29
N GLN A 433 3.67 23.91 7.14
CA GLN A 433 3.52 25.36 7.06
C GLN A 433 2.07 25.78 7.28
N GLN A 434 1.86 27.07 7.58
CA GLN A 434 0.57 27.60 8.02
C GLN A 434 -0.55 27.42 6.97
N GLN A 435 -0.22 27.48 5.68
CA GLN A 435 -1.16 27.35 4.56
C GLN A 435 -1.63 25.90 4.32
N VAL A 436 -0.84 24.90 4.71
CA VAL A 436 -1.09 23.49 4.39
C VAL A 436 -2.36 22.98 5.08
N ARG A 437 -2.52 23.25 6.39
CA ARG A 437 -3.67 22.71 7.15
C ARG A 437 -5.01 23.22 6.60
N PRO A 438 -5.21 24.54 6.38
CA PRO A 438 -6.44 25.04 5.75
C PRO A 438 -6.67 24.47 4.34
N ALA A 439 -5.61 24.29 3.55
CA ALA A 439 -5.72 23.71 2.20
C ALA A 439 -6.22 22.26 2.25
N LEU A 440 -5.64 21.43 3.12
CA LEU A 440 -6.06 20.05 3.31
C LEU A 440 -7.48 19.93 3.89
N GLN A 441 -7.86 20.82 4.81
CA GLN A 441 -9.23 20.88 5.33
C GLN A 441 -10.22 21.18 4.21
N ARG A 442 -9.93 22.17 3.36
CA ARG A 442 -10.76 22.44 2.17
C ARG A 442 -10.87 21.20 1.31
N LEU A 443 -9.76 20.57 0.91
CA LEU A 443 -9.76 19.37 0.06
C LEU A 443 -10.44 18.14 0.66
N SER A 444 -10.50 18.04 1.99
CA SER A 444 -11.11 16.88 2.68
C SER A 444 -12.61 17.01 2.91
N GLN A 445 -13.19 18.21 2.75
CA GLN A 445 -14.63 18.42 2.89
C GLN A 445 -15.39 17.64 1.82
N VAL A 446 -16.41 16.87 2.21
CA VAL A 446 -17.31 16.22 1.23
C VAL A 446 -18.22 17.29 0.63
N PRO A 447 -18.14 17.56 -0.68
CA PRO A 447 -18.96 18.60 -1.30
C PRO A 447 -20.38 18.10 -1.58
N ASP A 448 -21.36 19.01 -1.52
CA ASP A 448 -22.67 18.76 -2.14
C ASP A 448 -22.57 19.01 -3.64
N MET A 449 -22.52 17.92 -4.40
CA MET A 449 -22.40 17.95 -5.86
C MET A 449 -23.73 18.14 -6.58
N GLN A 450 -24.88 18.00 -5.90
CA GLN A 450 -26.19 17.97 -6.57
C GLN A 450 -26.45 19.22 -7.40
N HIS A 451 -26.18 20.40 -6.83
CA HIS A 451 -26.36 21.68 -7.53
C HIS A 451 -25.36 21.92 -8.66
N VAL A 452 -24.19 21.27 -8.62
CA VAL A 452 -23.14 21.42 -9.63
C VAL A 452 -23.43 20.54 -10.85
N VAL A 453 -23.93 19.33 -10.61
CA VAL A 453 -24.23 18.37 -11.70
C VAL A 453 -25.64 18.52 -12.26
N ALA A 454 -26.58 19.13 -11.52
CA ALA A 454 -28.00 19.22 -11.92
C ALA A 454 -28.26 19.84 -13.31
N SER A 455 -27.39 20.74 -13.77
CA SER A 455 -27.50 21.39 -15.08
C SER A 455 -26.92 20.57 -16.24
N LEU A 456 -26.15 19.52 -15.95
CA LEU A 456 -25.51 18.70 -16.97
C LEU A 456 -26.53 17.82 -17.68
N THR A 457 -26.49 17.82 -19.01
CA THR A 457 -27.19 16.83 -19.84
C THR A 457 -26.31 15.59 -20.04
N LEU A 458 -26.86 14.52 -20.64
CA LEU A 458 -26.05 13.34 -21.01
C LEU A 458 -24.98 13.68 -22.06
N ALA A 459 -25.22 14.68 -22.91
CA ALA A 459 -24.22 15.20 -23.83
C ALA A 459 -23.08 15.93 -23.11
N ASP A 460 -23.40 16.65 -22.03
CA ASP A 460 -22.38 17.29 -21.19
C ASP A 460 -21.60 16.23 -20.40
N CYS A 461 -22.27 15.18 -19.91
CA CYS A 461 -21.62 14.04 -19.26
C CYS A 461 -20.63 13.33 -20.20
N ASN A 462 -20.93 13.19 -21.50
CA ASN A 462 -19.98 12.69 -22.50
C ASN A 462 -18.68 13.53 -22.51
N ARG A 463 -18.82 14.86 -22.51
CA ARG A 463 -17.66 15.75 -22.42
C ARG A 463 -16.94 15.57 -21.09
N VAL A 464 -17.63 15.60 -19.95
CA VAL A 464 -16.98 15.50 -18.63
C VAL A 464 -16.19 14.20 -18.49
N LEU A 465 -16.78 13.06 -18.87
CA LEU A 465 -16.24 11.74 -18.58
C LEU A 465 -15.33 11.19 -19.68
N TYR A 466 -15.68 11.35 -20.96
CA TYR A 466 -15.11 10.56 -22.04
C TYR A 466 -14.34 11.43 -23.03
N LYS A 467 -14.81 11.53 -24.29
CA LYS A 467 -14.07 12.05 -25.46
C LYS A 467 -12.72 11.37 -25.69
N CYS A 468 -12.57 10.63 -26.78
CA CYS A 468 -11.25 10.11 -27.13
C CYS A 468 -10.36 11.18 -27.80
N ASP A 469 -9.09 10.85 -28.06
CA ASP A 469 -8.08 11.72 -28.68
C ASP A 469 -8.43 12.25 -30.09
N LYS A 470 -9.41 11.61 -30.75
CA LYS A 470 -9.98 12.02 -32.04
C LYS A 470 -11.13 13.01 -31.89
N GLU A 471 -11.81 13.00 -30.76
CA GLU A 471 -12.91 13.93 -30.49
C GLU A 471 -12.44 15.19 -29.78
N ASP A 472 -11.34 15.10 -29.03
CA ASP A 472 -10.75 16.17 -28.23
C ASP A 472 -9.25 15.91 -28.00
N ALA A 473 -8.49 16.87 -27.48
CA ALA A 473 -7.05 16.68 -27.24
C ALA A 473 -6.80 15.92 -25.93
N ALA A 474 -6.18 14.73 -26.00
CA ALA A 474 -5.83 13.93 -24.81
C ALA A 474 -4.55 14.46 -24.13
N TYR A 475 -4.54 14.46 -22.79
CA TYR A 475 -3.34 14.78 -22.01
C TYR A 475 -2.33 13.64 -22.08
N ASP A 476 -1.08 13.95 -22.40
CA ASP A 476 0.04 13.00 -22.40
C ASP A 476 0.77 13.06 -21.05
N ILE A 477 0.71 11.96 -20.30
CA ILE A 477 1.40 11.83 -19.02
C ILE A 477 2.88 11.51 -19.30
N PRO A 478 3.83 12.38 -18.91
CA PRO A 478 5.25 12.12 -19.16
C PRO A 478 5.71 10.79 -18.58
N GLY A 479 6.32 9.95 -19.41
CA GLY A 479 6.79 8.61 -19.02
C GLY A 479 5.72 7.52 -19.01
N PHE A 480 4.48 7.83 -19.43
CA PHE A 480 3.39 6.85 -19.57
C PHE A 480 2.75 6.91 -20.97
N GLY A 481 2.31 8.10 -21.39
CA GLY A 481 1.63 8.31 -22.67
C GLY A 481 0.26 8.99 -22.54
N PRO A 482 -0.49 9.10 -23.64
CA PRO A 482 -1.79 9.77 -23.66
C PRO A 482 -2.88 9.01 -22.91
N LEU A 483 -3.77 9.76 -22.26
CA LEU A 483 -4.99 9.21 -21.69
C LEU A 483 -5.90 8.65 -22.80
N VAL A 484 -6.55 7.51 -22.53
CA VAL A 484 -7.51 6.89 -23.46
C VAL A 484 -8.73 7.79 -23.69
N TYR A 485 -9.20 8.44 -22.61
CA TYR A 485 -10.24 9.47 -22.66
C TYR A 485 -9.66 10.78 -22.13
N CYS A 486 -10.03 11.88 -22.76
CA CYS A 486 -9.69 13.24 -22.36
C CYS A 486 -10.40 13.67 -21.06
N GLY A 487 -11.56 13.09 -20.77
CA GLY A 487 -12.35 13.34 -19.58
C GLY A 487 -11.92 12.53 -18.36
N LEU A 488 -12.70 12.67 -17.28
CA LEU A 488 -12.38 12.09 -15.98
C LEU A 488 -12.25 10.55 -16.00
N GLN A 489 -12.94 9.85 -16.91
CA GLN A 489 -12.78 8.40 -17.07
C GLN A 489 -11.33 8.03 -17.37
N GLY A 490 -10.62 8.80 -18.19
CA GLY A 490 -9.23 8.49 -18.55
C GLY A 490 -8.33 8.53 -17.33
N ILE A 491 -8.52 9.52 -16.47
CA ILE A 491 -7.79 9.70 -15.20
C ILE A 491 -8.18 8.60 -14.21
N VAL A 492 -9.47 8.41 -13.96
CA VAL A 492 -9.98 7.47 -12.96
C VAL A 492 -9.67 6.01 -13.33
N SER A 493 -9.61 5.67 -14.62
CA SER A 493 -9.20 4.33 -15.05
C SER A 493 -7.77 3.99 -14.64
N LEU A 494 -6.88 4.99 -14.59
CA LEU A 494 -5.53 4.81 -14.04
C LEU A 494 -5.55 4.77 -12.51
N LEU A 495 -6.27 5.70 -11.87
CA LEU A 495 -6.37 5.77 -10.40
C LEU A 495 -6.98 4.51 -9.79
N ALA A 496 -7.92 3.85 -10.48
CA ALA A 496 -8.53 2.59 -10.06
C ALA A 496 -7.51 1.45 -9.89
N GLU A 497 -6.37 1.49 -10.59
CA GLU A 497 -5.27 0.54 -10.43
C GLU A 497 -4.20 1.05 -9.45
N ILE A 498 -3.91 2.35 -9.50
CA ILE A 498 -2.83 2.99 -8.73
C ILE A 498 -3.18 3.11 -7.24
N SER A 499 -4.37 3.65 -6.95
CA SER A 499 -4.80 4.01 -5.59
C SER A 499 -4.93 2.78 -4.68
N PRO A 500 -5.57 1.66 -5.11
CA PRO A 500 -5.63 0.46 -4.29
C PRO A 500 -4.28 -0.16 -3.97
N LYS A 501 -3.33 -0.09 -4.91
CA LYS A 501 -1.98 -0.66 -4.76
C LYS A 501 -1.00 0.29 -4.06
N ASN A 502 -1.42 1.53 -3.78
CA ASN A 502 -0.52 2.61 -3.33
C ASN A 502 0.71 2.76 -4.24
N ASP A 503 0.52 2.65 -5.57
CA ASP A 503 1.60 2.80 -6.55
C ASP A 503 1.99 4.29 -6.73
N LEU A 504 2.60 4.85 -5.69
CA LEU A 504 3.13 6.21 -5.68
C LEU A 504 4.28 6.39 -6.68
N GLY A 505 4.84 5.30 -7.20
CA GLY A 505 5.88 5.29 -8.23
C GLY A 505 5.35 5.53 -9.64
N HIS A 506 4.04 5.39 -9.87
CA HIS A 506 3.43 5.56 -11.19
C HIS A 506 3.72 6.94 -11.80
N PRO A 507 3.97 7.06 -13.13
CA PRO A 507 4.26 8.34 -13.77
C PRO A 507 3.19 9.43 -13.57
N LEU A 508 1.91 9.03 -13.44
CA LEU A 508 0.81 9.94 -13.05
C LEU A 508 1.10 10.65 -11.71
N CYS A 509 1.55 9.91 -10.70
CA CYS A 509 1.92 10.46 -9.40
C CYS A 509 3.15 11.38 -9.53
N GLY A 510 4.11 11.01 -10.37
CA GLY A 510 5.25 11.86 -10.71
C GLY A 510 4.84 13.20 -11.33
N ASN A 511 3.90 13.17 -12.29
CA ASN A 511 3.34 14.36 -12.93
C ASN A 511 2.64 15.28 -11.92
N LEU A 512 1.78 14.71 -11.05
CA LEU A 512 1.06 15.46 -10.01
C LEU A 512 1.98 16.04 -8.92
N ARG A 513 3.11 15.38 -8.63
CA ARG A 513 4.17 15.95 -7.77
C ARG A 513 4.93 17.07 -8.47
N GLY A 514 5.15 16.93 -9.78
CA GLY A 514 5.91 17.88 -10.59
C GLY A 514 5.18 19.20 -10.82
N GLY A 515 3.84 19.19 -10.90
CA GLY A 515 3.08 20.42 -11.15
C GLY A 515 1.57 20.21 -11.27
N MET A 516 0.85 21.30 -11.50
CA MET A 516 -0.62 21.35 -11.57
C MET A 516 -1.17 21.15 -12.99
N TRP A 517 -0.32 20.77 -13.97
CA TRP A 517 -0.67 20.74 -15.39
C TRP A 517 -1.88 19.85 -15.72
N LEU A 518 -2.02 18.69 -15.07
CA LEU A 518 -3.18 17.82 -15.28
C LEU A 518 -4.46 18.44 -14.70
N CYS A 519 -4.36 19.18 -13.59
CA CYS A 519 -5.49 19.92 -13.02
C CYS A 519 -5.93 21.03 -13.98
N ASP A 520 -4.97 21.82 -14.48
CA ASP A 520 -5.22 22.91 -15.42
C ASP A 520 -5.83 22.39 -16.72
N TYR A 521 -5.34 21.25 -17.22
CA TYR A 521 -5.91 20.55 -18.37
C TYR A 521 -7.37 20.15 -18.14
N ALA A 522 -7.66 19.45 -17.03
CA ALA A 522 -9.01 18.97 -16.74
C ALA A 522 -10.00 20.14 -16.58
N VAL A 523 -9.60 21.20 -15.86
CA VAL A 523 -10.40 22.41 -15.64
C VAL A 523 -10.61 23.17 -16.95
N GLY A 524 -9.52 23.51 -17.66
CA GLY A 524 -9.57 24.31 -18.87
C GLY A 524 -10.45 23.66 -19.94
N ARG A 525 -10.35 22.34 -20.08
CA ARG A 525 -11.21 21.57 -20.98
C ARG A 525 -12.69 21.73 -20.66
N LEU A 526 -13.10 21.69 -19.39
CA LEU A 526 -14.50 21.88 -19.01
C LEU A 526 -14.97 23.33 -19.19
N GLN A 527 -14.11 24.31 -18.93
CA GLN A 527 -14.45 25.74 -19.05
C GLN A 527 -14.62 26.21 -20.50
N CYS A 528 -14.06 25.49 -21.47
CA CYS A 528 -14.21 25.78 -22.89
C CYS A 528 -15.64 25.61 -23.41
N ASP A 529 -16.46 24.75 -22.79
CA ASP A 529 -17.84 24.49 -23.24
C ASP A 529 -18.88 25.10 -22.28
N PRO A 530 -19.89 25.84 -22.78
CA PRO A 530 -20.90 26.44 -21.93
C PRO A 530 -21.67 25.45 -21.04
N GLY A 531 -21.91 24.22 -21.52
CA GLY A 531 -22.66 23.21 -20.78
C GLY A 531 -21.88 22.63 -19.60
N THR A 532 -20.54 22.65 -19.65
CA THR A 532 -19.66 22.14 -18.58
C THR A 532 -18.93 23.23 -17.79
N ARG A 533 -19.11 24.51 -18.15
CA ARG A 533 -18.37 25.62 -17.52
C ARG A 533 -18.61 25.72 -16.02
N GLN A 534 -19.86 25.58 -15.57
CA GLN A 534 -20.19 25.62 -14.13
C GLN A 534 -19.41 24.58 -13.34
N LEU A 535 -19.31 23.34 -13.85
CA LEU A 535 -18.51 22.29 -13.23
C LEU A 535 -17.01 22.59 -13.32
N GLY A 536 -16.54 23.15 -14.44
CA GLY A 536 -15.14 23.56 -14.61
C GLY A 536 -14.70 24.62 -13.60
N ASP A 537 -15.51 25.68 -13.43
CA ASP A 537 -15.26 26.76 -12.45
C ASP A 537 -15.28 26.22 -11.01
N TRP A 538 -16.24 25.34 -10.72
CA TRP A 538 -16.32 24.67 -9.43
C TRP A 538 -15.08 23.77 -9.18
N LEU A 539 -14.67 22.98 -10.17
CA LEU A 539 -13.52 22.09 -10.07
C LEU A 539 -12.21 22.87 -9.91
N GLN A 540 -12.10 24.04 -10.57
CA GLN A 540 -10.97 24.95 -10.39
C GLN A 540 -10.85 25.41 -8.94
N ALA A 541 -11.95 25.92 -8.37
CA ALA A 541 -11.98 26.35 -6.97
C ALA A 541 -11.69 25.18 -6.02
N ARG A 542 -12.12 23.97 -6.38
CA ARG A 542 -11.92 22.75 -5.60
C ARG A 542 -10.48 22.26 -5.60
N LEU A 543 -9.78 22.32 -6.73
CA LEU A 543 -8.40 21.87 -6.89
C LEU A 543 -7.37 22.95 -6.52
N ALA A 544 -7.74 24.23 -6.52
CA ALA A 544 -6.85 25.34 -6.18
C ALA A 544 -6.02 25.15 -4.88
N PRO A 545 -6.58 24.60 -3.77
CA PRO A 545 -5.80 24.39 -2.56
C PRO A 545 -4.63 23.41 -2.72
N LEU A 546 -4.57 22.56 -3.75
CA LEU A 546 -3.44 21.65 -3.99
C LEU A 546 -2.11 22.38 -4.22
N ALA A 547 -2.15 23.65 -4.65
CA ALA A 547 -0.96 24.47 -4.79
C ALA A 547 -0.23 24.66 -3.44
N ASP A 548 -1.00 24.84 -2.36
CA ASP A 548 -0.52 25.01 -0.98
C ASP A 548 -0.18 23.69 -0.27
N VAL A 549 -0.30 22.56 -0.97
CA VAL A 549 -0.10 21.22 -0.39
C VAL A 549 1.30 20.70 -0.77
N PRO A 550 2.05 20.11 0.18
CA PRO A 550 3.34 19.50 -0.09
C PRO A 550 3.26 18.51 -1.26
N HIS A 551 4.26 18.56 -2.14
CA HIS A 551 4.21 17.85 -3.42
C HIS A 551 3.88 16.36 -3.23
N PHE A 552 4.49 15.70 -2.26
CA PHE A 552 4.30 14.28 -1.97
C PHE A 552 2.85 13.89 -1.59
N LEU A 553 2.03 14.84 -1.12
CA LEU A 553 0.61 14.62 -0.81
C LEU A 553 -0.34 14.88 -1.99
N ARG A 554 0.11 15.61 -3.02
CA ARG A 554 -0.76 16.03 -4.15
C ARG A 554 -1.45 14.85 -4.85
N PRO A 555 -0.80 13.71 -5.14
CA PRO A 555 -1.49 12.60 -5.81
C PRO A 555 -2.70 12.06 -5.05
N SER A 556 -2.55 11.89 -3.73
CA SER A 556 -3.59 11.35 -2.84
C SER A 556 -4.83 12.26 -2.76
N TYR A 557 -4.60 13.57 -2.65
CA TYR A 557 -5.70 14.55 -2.61
C TYR A 557 -6.32 14.87 -3.97
N PHE A 558 -5.53 14.77 -5.04
CA PHE A 558 -6.06 14.83 -6.39
C PHE A 558 -7.01 13.67 -6.67
N ASP A 559 -6.63 12.44 -6.31
CA ASP A 559 -7.51 11.26 -6.40
C ASP A 559 -8.80 11.48 -5.62
N LEU A 560 -8.70 11.91 -4.35
CA LEU A 560 -9.86 12.20 -3.51
C LEU A 560 -10.87 13.12 -4.22
N VAL A 561 -10.40 14.22 -4.80
CA VAL A 561 -11.27 15.21 -5.45
C VAL A 561 -11.81 14.66 -6.77
N ILE A 562 -10.94 14.15 -7.64
CA ILE A 562 -11.33 13.73 -8.99
C ILE A 562 -12.30 12.55 -8.95
N THR A 563 -12.03 11.57 -8.09
CA THR A 563 -12.86 10.39 -7.97
C THR A 563 -14.24 10.74 -7.39
N GLN A 564 -14.33 11.67 -6.44
CA GLN A 564 -15.62 12.18 -5.95
C GLN A 564 -16.45 12.86 -7.05
N VAL A 565 -15.81 13.68 -7.89
CA VAL A 565 -16.49 14.36 -9.00
C VAL A 565 -16.92 13.35 -10.06
N TYR A 566 -16.06 12.38 -10.38
CA TYR A 566 -16.38 11.30 -11.30
C TYR A 566 -17.60 10.51 -10.81
N ASP A 567 -17.62 10.05 -9.56
CA ASP A 567 -18.73 9.29 -8.99
C ASP A 567 -20.04 10.10 -9.03
N ALA A 568 -20.00 11.38 -8.68
CA ALA A 568 -21.17 12.26 -8.74
C ALA A 568 -21.73 12.45 -10.16
N VAL A 569 -20.86 12.56 -11.17
CA VAL A 569 -21.27 12.70 -12.57
C VAL A 569 -21.81 11.39 -13.13
N ILE A 570 -21.24 10.25 -12.73
CA ILE A 570 -21.72 8.92 -13.08
C ILE A 570 -23.12 8.68 -12.50
N ASP A 571 -23.31 8.99 -11.21
CA ASP A 571 -24.61 8.87 -10.56
C ASP A 571 -25.66 9.78 -11.19
N HIS A 572 -25.28 11.04 -11.50
CA HIS A 572 -26.13 11.96 -12.24
C HIS A 572 -26.51 11.42 -13.63
N ALA A 573 -25.56 10.86 -14.37
CA ALA A 573 -25.82 10.25 -15.68
C ALA A 573 -26.84 9.10 -15.58
N TYR A 574 -26.77 8.27 -14.53
CA TYR A 574 -27.79 7.24 -14.30
C TYR A 574 -29.15 7.83 -13.97
N LEU A 575 -29.22 8.91 -13.18
CA LEU A 575 -30.48 9.57 -12.82
C LEU A 575 -31.17 10.27 -14.00
N LEU A 576 -30.39 10.70 -15.00
CA LEU A 576 -30.93 11.23 -16.26
C LEU A 576 -31.51 10.14 -17.16
N MET A 577 -31.14 8.87 -16.93
CA MET A 577 -31.69 7.74 -17.66
C MET A 577 -32.95 7.20 -16.97
N ASN A 578 -33.70 6.36 -17.67
CA ASN A 578 -34.93 5.78 -17.12
C ASN A 578 -34.65 4.80 -15.96
N ARG A 579 -35.74 4.36 -15.28
CA ARG A 579 -35.67 3.44 -14.14
C ARG A 579 -34.97 2.11 -14.42
N PHE A 580 -35.05 1.61 -15.65
CA PHE A 580 -34.35 0.37 -16.02
C PHE A 580 -32.83 0.48 -15.81
N VAL A 581 -32.27 1.68 -16.03
CA VAL A 581 -30.85 1.95 -15.77
C VAL A 581 -30.62 2.41 -14.33
N SER A 582 -31.34 3.43 -13.86
CA SER A 582 -31.06 4.05 -12.55
C SER A 582 -31.25 3.09 -11.38
N GLU A 583 -32.24 2.19 -11.47
CA GLU A 583 -32.52 1.12 -10.50
C GLU A 583 -31.95 -0.25 -10.95
N GLY A 584 -31.21 -0.28 -12.08
CA GLY A 584 -30.61 -1.48 -12.65
C GLY A 584 -29.37 -1.97 -11.91
N SER A 585 -28.92 -3.18 -12.27
CA SER A 585 -27.67 -3.77 -11.75
C SER A 585 -26.43 -2.98 -12.19
N SER A 586 -25.30 -3.19 -11.51
CA SER A 586 -24.02 -2.61 -11.90
C SER A 586 -23.64 -2.92 -13.36
N PHE A 587 -23.99 -4.12 -13.85
CA PHE A 587 -23.78 -4.50 -15.25
C PHE A 587 -24.65 -3.69 -16.22
N VAL A 588 -25.94 -3.51 -15.91
CA VAL A 588 -26.85 -2.69 -16.74
C VAL A 588 -26.37 -1.24 -16.77
N LYS A 589 -26.00 -0.69 -15.62
CA LYS A 589 -25.43 0.64 -15.47
C LYS A 589 -24.15 0.81 -16.29
N ALA A 590 -23.21 -0.14 -16.20
CA ALA A 590 -21.98 -0.12 -16.99
C ALA A 590 -22.24 -0.15 -18.50
N LEU A 591 -23.17 -0.99 -18.98
CA LEU A 591 -23.56 -1.02 -20.39
C LEU A 591 -24.22 0.29 -20.84
N ALA A 592 -25.07 0.87 -20.00
CA ALA A 592 -25.78 2.11 -20.29
C ALA A 592 -24.83 3.30 -20.48
N LEU A 593 -23.69 3.33 -19.78
CA LEU A 593 -22.65 4.35 -20.00
C LEU A 593 -22.05 4.29 -21.42
N GLY A 594 -22.14 3.15 -22.12
CA GLY A 594 -21.80 3.06 -23.54
C GLY A 594 -22.63 4.04 -24.40
N SER A 595 -23.86 4.35 -23.98
CA SER A 595 -24.67 5.40 -24.60
C SER A 595 -24.01 6.78 -24.48
N VAL A 596 -23.49 7.10 -23.30
CA VAL A 596 -22.83 8.38 -23.01
C VAL A 596 -21.47 8.43 -23.71
N GLN A 597 -20.74 7.33 -23.79
CA GLN A 597 -19.46 7.25 -24.50
C GLN A 597 -19.63 7.54 -26.00
N CYS A 598 -20.52 6.81 -26.68
CA CYS A 598 -20.66 6.90 -28.14
C CYS A 598 -21.57 8.04 -28.61
N GLY A 599 -22.52 8.48 -27.76
CA GLY A 599 -23.50 9.51 -28.06
C GLY A 599 -23.14 10.86 -27.43
N GLY A 600 -22.50 11.73 -28.22
CA GLY A 600 -22.13 13.09 -27.82
C GLY A 600 -22.27 14.11 -28.95
N VAL A 601 -22.13 15.40 -28.61
CA VAL A 601 -22.07 16.48 -29.60
C VAL A 601 -20.67 16.52 -30.20
N GLN A 602 -20.58 16.55 -31.53
CA GLN A 602 -19.31 16.59 -32.26
C GLN A 602 -19.40 17.60 -33.41
N THR A 603 -18.56 18.63 -33.37
CA THR A 603 -18.65 19.80 -34.26
C THR A 603 -18.24 19.52 -35.70
N ASP A 604 -17.29 18.61 -35.90
CA ASP A 604 -16.79 18.21 -37.22
C ASP A 604 -17.57 17.04 -37.84
N ALA A 605 -18.58 16.51 -37.14
CA ALA A 605 -19.44 15.43 -37.61
C ALA A 605 -20.92 15.67 -37.25
N PRO A 606 -21.51 16.83 -37.61
CA PRO A 606 -22.86 17.21 -37.20
C PRO A 606 -23.93 16.36 -37.91
N LEU A 607 -25.14 16.36 -37.33
CA LEU A 607 -26.32 15.91 -38.07
C LEU A 607 -26.68 16.93 -39.18
N PRO A 608 -27.30 16.47 -40.28
CA PRO A 608 -27.93 17.36 -41.26
C PRO A 608 -28.95 18.31 -40.60
N PRO A 609 -29.14 19.53 -41.14
CA PRO A 609 -30.05 20.52 -40.55
C PRO A 609 -31.49 20.01 -40.41
N LEU A 610 -31.96 19.92 -39.17
CA LEU A 610 -33.33 19.53 -38.84
C LEU A 610 -34.32 20.67 -39.17
N SER A 611 -35.58 20.30 -39.45
CA SER A 611 -36.59 21.29 -39.85
C SER A 611 -36.89 22.31 -38.77
N ALA A 612 -37.03 23.58 -39.15
CA ALA A 612 -37.51 24.63 -38.26
C ALA A 612 -38.99 24.45 -37.88
N ALA A 613 -39.73 23.61 -38.61
CA ALA A 613 -41.14 23.32 -38.38
C ALA A 613 -41.39 22.10 -37.46
N LEU A 614 -40.34 21.56 -36.81
CA LEU A 614 -40.49 20.48 -35.85
C LEU A 614 -41.30 20.89 -34.63
N ALA A 615 -42.13 19.98 -34.14
CA ALA A 615 -42.79 20.17 -32.85
C ALA A 615 -41.76 20.12 -31.70
N PRO A 616 -42.00 20.84 -30.59
CA PRO A 616 -41.18 20.74 -29.38
C PRO A 616 -41.06 19.30 -28.86
N PRO A 617 -39.91 18.93 -28.25
CA PRO A 617 -38.73 19.76 -28.05
C PRO A 617 -37.97 20.03 -29.36
N LEU A 618 -37.44 21.24 -29.47
CA LEU A 618 -36.64 21.67 -30.62
C LEU A 618 -35.20 21.17 -30.49
N PRO A 619 -34.48 20.97 -31.61
CA PRO A 619 -33.07 20.62 -31.58
C PRO A 619 -32.26 21.63 -30.75
N PRO A 620 -31.40 21.18 -29.83
CA PRO A 620 -30.59 22.08 -29.03
C PRO A 620 -29.66 22.89 -29.92
N THR A 621 -29.41 24.15 -29.56
CA THR A 621 -28.50 25.05 -30.28
C THR A 621 -27.36 25.50 -29.38
N ARG A 622 -26.16 25.66 -29.96
CA ARG A 622 -25.00 26.27 -29.29
C ARG A 622 -24.46 27.41 -30.13
N THR A 623 -24.07 28.49 -29.47
CA THR A 623 -23.38 29.62 -30.09
C THR A 623 -21.91 29.29 -30.24
N LEU A 624 -21.41 29.27 -31.47
CA LEU A 624 -20.01 29.01 -31.76
C LEU A 624 -19.13 30.25 -31.49
N PRO A 625 -17.80 30.08 -31.32
CA PRO A 625 -16.84 31.19 -31.32
C PRO A 625 -16.91 31.92 -32.67
N GLY A 626 -17.65 33.03 -32.72
CA GLY A 626 -18.06 33.71 -33.96
C GLY A 626 -19.51 34.25 -33.93
N GLY A 627 -20.31 33.87 -32.92
CA GLY A 627 -21.64 34.43 -32.67
C GLY A 627 -22.80 33.75 -33.41
N GLU A 628 -22.51 32.81 -34.32
CA GLU A 628 -23.53 32.03 -35.03
C GLU A 628 -24.06 30.89 -34.14
N ALA A 629 -25.38 30.82 -33.98
CA ALA A 629 -26.04 29.71 -33.28
C ALA A 629 -26.29 28.54 -34.25
N LYS A 630 -25.71 27.37 -33.97
CA LYS A 630 -25.90 26.15 -34.77
C LYS A 630 -26.58 25.05 -33.95
N GLN A 631 -27.31 24.17 -34.63
CA GLN A 631 -27.84 22.96 -34.01
C GLN A 631 -26.68 22.11 -33.48
N ALA A 632 -26.72 21.82 -32.18
CA ALA A 632 -25.70 21.08 -31.44
C ALA A 632 -26.28 19.74 -31.00
N CYS A 633 -26.79 18.98 -31.97
CA CYS A 633 -27.41 17.69 -31.71
C CYS A 633 -26.36 16.63 -31.37
N VAL A 634 -26.76 15.67 -30.53
CA VAL A 634 -25.99 14.46 -30.31
C VAL A 634 -25.92 13.64 -31.58
N THR A 635 -24.73 13.10 -31.84
CA THR A 635 -24.41 12.20 -32.96
C THR A 635 -23.84 10.92 -32.38
N LEU A 636 -24.10 9.80 -33.05
CA LEU A 636 -23.73 8.48 -32.56
C LEU A 636 -22.50 7.96 -33.32
N SER A 637 -21.39 7.80 -32.60
CA SER A 637 -20.21 7.11 -33.11
C SER A 637 -20.47 5.61 -33.25
N ALA A 638 -19.98 5.01 -34.33
CA ALA A 638 -19.97 3.55 -34.50
C ALA A 638 -18.94 2.85 -33.59
N GLY A 639 -17.97 3.58 -33.03
CA GLY A 639 -16.94 3.06 -32.16
C GLY A 639 -15.76 4.02 -31.99
N LEU A 640 -15.19 4.05 -30.79
CA LEU A 640 -14.04 4.89 -30.45
C LEU A 640 -12.73 4.09 -30.54
N PRO A 641 -11.59 4.70 -30.95
CA PRO A 641 -11.46 6.06 -31.48
C PRO A 641 -11.66 6.15 -33.01
N HIS A 642 -11.68 5.01 -33.72
CA HIS A 642 -11.55 4.99 -35.18
C HIS A 642 -12.75 5.56 -35.96
N PHE A 643 -13.94 5.59 -35.34
CA PHE A 643 -15.18 6.11 -35.94
C PHE A 643 -15.74 7.27 -35.10
N ALA A 644 -14.86 8.13 -34.59
CA ALA A 644 -15.24 9.17 -33.64
C ALA A 644 -15.39 10.57 -34.26
N GLN A 645 -14.74 10.85 -35.39
CA GLN A 645 -14.63 12.20 -35.97
C GLN A 645 -14.94 12.26 -37.47
N GLY A 646 -15.21 13.47 -37.97
CA GLY A 646 -15.48 13.75 -39.38
C GLY A 646 -16.51 12.83 -40.05
N TYR A 647 -16.30 12.55 -41.33
CA TYR A 647 -17.16 11.68 -42.13
C TYR A 647 -17.23 10.22 -41.62
N MET A 648 -16.25 9.79 -40.82
CA MET A 648 -16.17 8.42 -40.28
C MET A 648 -17.05 8.21 -39.04
N ARG A 649 -17.68 9.25 -38.48
CA ARG A 649 -18.44 9.10 -37.24
C ARG A 649 -19.80 8.43 -37.42
N ASN A 650 -20.59 8.97 -38.34
CA ASN A 650 -22.02 8.67 -38.45
C ASN A 650 -22.27 7.63 -39.55
N TRP A 651 -22.53 6.38 -39.14
CA TRP A 651 -22.86 5.27 -40.02
C TRP A 651 -24.30 4.81 -39.85
N GLY A 652 -25.12 4.87 -40.91
CA GLY A 652 -26.55 4.58 -40.86
C GLY A 652 -26.87 3.17 -40.38
N ARG A 653 -26.15 2.15 -40.87
CA ARG A 653 -26.31 0.77 -40.39
C ARG A 653 -26.08 0.68 -38.88
N ASP A 654 -24.90 1.07 -38.42
CA ASP A 654 -24.49 0.96 -37.03
C ASP A 654 -25.37 1.80 -36.11
N THR A 655 -25.71 3.02 -36.56
CA THR A 655 -26.61 3.93 -35.84
C THR A 655 -27.94 3.26 -35.55
N PHE A 656 -28.60 2.69 -36.56
CA PHE A 656 -29.96 2.16 -36.40
C PHE A 656 -30.02 0.72 -35.85
N ILE A 657 -28.88 0.01 -35.80
CA ILE A 657 -28.76 -1.20 -34.97
C ILE A 657 -28.63 -0.81 -33.49
N ALA A 658 -27.81 0.19 -33.18
CA ALA A 658 -27.49 0.57 -31.80
C ALA A 658 -28.54 1.49 -31.14
N LEU A 659 -29.30 2.27 -31.91
CA LEU A 659 -30.25 3.27 -31.40
C LEU A 659 -31.27 2.71 -30.39
N PRO A 660 -31.92 1.55 -30.62
CA PRO A 660 -32.83 0.97 -29.63
C PRO A 660 -32.15 0.72 -28.27
N GLY A 661 -30.94 0.17 -28.27
CA GLY A 661 -30.20 -0.15 -27.06
C GLY A 661 -29.61 1.07 -26.35
N LEU A 662 -28.96 1.95 -27.11
CA LEU A 662 -28.22 3.08 -26.54
C LEU A 662 -29.10 4.30 -26.25
N PHE A 663 -30.21 4.50 -26.95
CA PHE A 663 -31.06 5.68 -26.75
C PHE A 663 -32.46 5.35 -26.23
N LEU A 664 -33.15 4.34 -26.77
CA LEU A 664 -34.52 4.06 -26.33
C LEU A 664 -34.54 3.38 -24.96
N LEU A 665 -33.75 2.33 -24.77
CA LEU A 665 -33.67 1.62 -23.47
C LEU A 665 -33.11 2.49 -22.34
N THR A 666 -32.36 3.54 -22.65
CA THR A 666 -31.82 4.49 -21.67
C THR A 666 -32.72 5.71 -21.45
N GLY A 667 -33.80 5.87 -22.24
CA GLY A 667 -34.74 6.99 -22.13
C GLY A 667 -34.33 8.27 -22.87
N ARG A 668 -33.31 8.23 -23.73
CA ARG A 668 -32.81 9.36 -24.54
C ARG A 668 -33.66 9.59 -25.80
N TYR A 669 -34.98 9.75 -25.62
CA TYR A 669 -35.94 9.80 -26.73
C TYR A 669 -35.77 11.01 -27.65
N ASP A 670 -35.45 12.19 -27.10
CA ASP A 670 -35.34 13.40 -27.92
C ASP A 670 -34.18 13.31 -28.93
N GLU A 671 -33.03 12.84 -28.48
CA GLU A 671 -31.85 12.63 -29.33
C GLU A 671 -32.10 11.52 -30.36
N ALA A 672 -32.77 10.42 -29.96
CA ALA A 672 -33.17 9.37 -30.91
C ALA A 672 -34.07 9.91 -32.03
N ARG A 673 -35.05 10.75 -31.68
CA ARG A 673 -35.93 11.42 -32.64
C ARG A 673 -35.13 12.29 -33.60
N PHE A 674 -34.23 13.13 -33.10
CA PHE A 674 -33.40 13.99 -33.93
C PHE A 674 -32.52 13.21 -34.89
N ILE A 675 -31.90 12.12 -34.44
CA ILE A 675 -31.10 11.23 -35.31
C ILE A 675 -31.98 10.60 -36.40
N ILE A 676 -33.13 10.03 -36.05
CA ILE A 676 -34.08 9.43 -37.00
C ILE A 676 -34.49 10.43 -38.08
N LEU A 677 -34.88 11.64 -37.68
CA LEU A 677 -35.37 12.69 -38.58
C LEU A 677 -34.25 13.28 -39.44
N ALA A 678 -33.02 13.38 -38.93
CA ALA A 678 -31.88 13.87 -39.70
C ALA A 678 -31.52 12.91 -40.85
N TYR A 679 -31.49 11.61 -40.59
CA TYR A 679 -31.32 10.61 -41.65
C TYR A 679 -32.51 10.55 -42.62
N ALA A 680 -33.73 10.82 -42.14
CA ALA A 680 -34.91 10.91 -43.00
C ALA A 680 -34.81 12.03 -44.05
N GLY A 681 -34.23 13.18 -43.67
CA GLY A 681 -33.93 14.27 -44.58
C GLY A 681 -32.95 13.89 -45.71
N CYS A 682 -32.14 12.85 -45.47
CA CYS A 682 -31.20 12.28 -46.42
C CYS A 682 -31.76 11.08 -47.19
N LEU A 683 -33.07 10.82 -47.21
CA LEU A 683 -33.60 9.69 -47.98
C LEU A 683 -33.37 9.91 -49.49
N ARG A 684 -32.74 8.94 -50.16
CA ARG A 684 -32.52 8.96 -51.61
C ARG A 684 -32.59 7.54 -52.18
N HIS A 685 -33.16 7.37 -53.37
CA HIS A 685 -33.38 6.05 -54.01
C HIS A 685 -34.25 5.08 -53.18
N GLY A 686 -35.06 5.60 -52.26
CA GLY A 686 -35.79 4.79 -51.29
C GLY A 686 -34.88 4.13 -50.23
N LEU A 687 -33.64 4.61 -50.08
CA LEU A 687 -32.64 4.10 -49.14
C LEU A 687 -32.14 5.20 -48.20
N ILE A 688 -31.74 4.79 -47.00
CA ILE A 688 -31.03 5.61 -46.01
C ILE A 688 -29.52 5.47 -46.26
N PRO A 689 -28.72 6.56 -46.17
CA PRO A 689 -27.29 6.48 -46.43
C PRO A 689 -26.56 5.63 -45.39
N ASN A 690 -25.50 4.94 -45.81
CA ASN A 690 -24.61 4.24 -44.89
C ASN A 690 -23.64 5.20 -44.20
N LEU A 691 -23.08 6.15 -44.94
CA LEU A 691 -22.21 7.19 -44.42
C LEU A 691 -22.97 8.50 -44.56
N LEU A 692 -23.15 9.23 -43.47
CA LEU A 692 -24.01 10.42 -43.43
C LEU A 692 -23.29 11.70 -43.90
N ASP A 693 -22.08 11.96 -43.39
CA ASP A 693 -21.26 13.17 -43.63
C ASP A 693 -22.08 14.49 -43.69
N GLY A 694 -22.81 14.78 -42.61
CA GLY A 694 -23.67 15.97 -42.50
C GLY A 694 -24.84 16.02 -43.50
N GLY A 695 -25.05 14.98 -44.29
CA GLY A 695 -26.14 14.83 -45.26
C GLY A 695 -25.82 15.29 -46.68
N VAL A 696 -24.66 15.91 -46.94
CA VAL A 696 -24.34 16.52 -48.26
C VAL A 696 -23.49 15.58 -49.13
N ASN A 697 -22.55 14.84 -48.54
CA ASN A 697 -21.73 13.84 -49.24
C ASN A 697 -22.11 12.40 -48.82
N ALA A 698 -23.39 12.19 -48.51
CA ALA A 698 -23.87 10.92 -47.99
C ALA A 698 -23.72 9.79 -49.04
N ARG A 699 -23.34 8.58 -48.59
CA ARG A 699 -23.10 7.42 -49.48
C ARG A 699 -24.20 6.36 -49.35
N TYR A 700 -24.82 5.99 -50.48
CA TYR A 700 -25.95 5.05 -50.56
C TYR A 700 -25.52 3.67 -51.10
N ASN A 701 -24.55 3.04 -50.44
CA ASN A 701 -24.04 1.71 -50.80
C ASN A 701 -24.52 0.59 -49.85
N CYS A 702 -25.56 0.86 -49.06
CA CYS A 702 -26.04 -0.02 -47.99
C CYS A 702 -27.54 -0.29 -48.18
N ARG A 703 -27.89 -1.56 -48.39
CA ARG A 703 -29.28 -1.99 -48.64
C ARG A 703 -30.06 -2.23 -47.35
N ASP A 704 -29.35 -2.47 -46.26
CA ASP A 704 -29.90 -2.86 -44.96
C ASP A 704 -30.17 -1.67 -44.03
N ALA A 705 -29.45 -0.54 -44.17
CA ALA A 705 -29.63 0.64 -43.31
C ALA A 705 -31.07 1.16 -43.29
N VAL A 706 -31.79 1.14 -44.41
CA VAL A 706 -33.20 1.58 -44.46
C VAL A 706 -34.11 0.69 -43.61
N TRP A 707 -33.85 -0.62 -43.56
CA TRP A 707 -34.66 -1.56 -42.77
C TRP A 707 -34.39 -1.40 -41.28
N TRP A 708 -33.13 -1.21 -40.90
CA TRP A 708 -32.77 -0.87 -39.52
C TRP A 708 -33.35 0.48 -39.09
N TRP A 709 -33.37 1.47 -39.98
CA TRP A 709 -34.00 2.77 -39.73
C TRP A 709 -35.51 2.66 -39.51
N LEU A 710 -36.22 1.92 -40.38
CA LEU A 710 -37.65 1.65 -40.20
C LEU A 710 -37.94 0.87 -38.91
N TYR A 711 -37.11 -0.12 -38.59
CA TYR A 711 -37.19 -0.84 -37.32
C TYR A 711 -36.97 0.09 -36.12
N SER A 712 -36.00 1.01 -36.20
CA SER A 712 -35.76 2.02 -35.17
C SER A 712 -36.95 2.96 -34.99
N ILE A 713 -37.63 3.36 -36.07
CA ILE A 713 -38.87 4.14 -35.99
C ILE A 713 -39.96 3.33 -35.30
N GLN A 714 -40.14 2.06 -35.66
CA GLN A 714 -41.10 1.18 -35.01
C GLN A 714 -40.80 1.11 -33.51
N CYS A 715 -39.57 0.81 -33.11
CA CYS A 715 -39.14 0.77 -31.72
C CYS A 715 -39.39 2.10 -31.01
N TYR A 716 -39.08 3.23 -31.65
CA TYR A 716 -39.34 4.57 -31.12
C TYR A 716 -40.83 4.79 -30.84
N VAL A 717 -41.69 4.47 -31.80
CA VAL A 717 -43.16 4.62 -31.65
C VAL A 717 -43.70 3.81 -30.48
N HIS A 718 -43.15 2.63 -30.21
CA HIS A 718 -43.59 1.78 -29.10
C HIS A 718 -43.01 2.19 -27.74
N SER A 719 -41.81 2.79 -27.72
CA SER A 719 -41.05 3.02 -26.48
C SER A 719 -41.17 4.46 -25.97
N ALA A 720 -41.19 5.44 -26.87
CA ALA A 720 -41.20 6.85 -26.51
C ALA A 720 -42.63 7.32 -26.13
N PRO A 721 -42.79 8.16 -25.09
CA PRO A 721 -44.07 8.77 -24.76
C PRO A 721 -44.64 9.55 -25.95
N GLY A 722 -45.84 9.20 -26.41
CA GLY A 722 -46.43 9.81 -27.61
C GLY A 722 -45.65 9.55 -28.90
N GLY A 723 -44.87 8.47 -28.97
CA GLY A 723 -43.92 8.20 -30.05
C GLY A 723 -44.51 8.21 -31.46
N SER A 724 -45.80 7.93 -31.64
CA SER A 724 -46.49 8.05 -32.94
C SER A 724 -46.45 9.45 -33.55
N ASN A 725 -46.20 10.49 -32.75
CA ASN A 725 -46.10 11.88 -33.21
C ASN A 725 -44.93 12.09 -34.18
N ILE A 726 -43.86 11.28 -34.08
CA ILE A 726 -42.71 11.36 -35.01
C ILE A 726 -43.12 11.21 -36.48
N LEU A 727 -44.21 10.48 -36.75
CA LEU A 727 -44.73 10.24 -38.10
C LEU A 727 -45.32 11.52 -38.74
N ARG A 728 -45.59 12.55 -37.93
CA ARG A 728 -46.10 13.86 -38.38
C ARG A 728 -45.02 14.92 -38.46
N ASP A 729 -43.79 14.62 -38.02
CA ASP A 729 -42.69 15.57 -38.05
C ASP A 729 -42.25 15.83 -39.49
N THR A 730 -42.14 17.11 -39.82
CA THR A 730 -41.66 17.55 -41.13
C THR A 730 -40.12 17.51 -41.16
N VAL A 731 -39.56 16.98 -42.24
CA VAL A 731 -38.11 16.85 -42.42
C VAL A 731 -37.65 17.72 -43.58
N ASN A 732 -36.46 18.29 -43.47
CA ASN A 732 -35.82 18.99 -44.58
C ASN A 732 -35.29 17.94 -45.56
N ARG A 733 -35.98 17.75 -46.69
CA ARG A 733 -35.55 16.79 -47.71
C ARG A 733 -34.41 17.39 -48.53
N ILE A 734 -33.19 16.86 -48.32
CA ILE A 734 -31.94 17.39 -48.88
C ILE A 734 -31.74 16.95 -50.33
N TYR A 735 -32.29 15.78 -50.70
CA TYR A 735 -32.22 15.22 -52.05
C TYR A 735 -33.62 15.09 -52.68
N PRO A 736 -33.73 15.27 -54.02
CA PRO A 736 -35.01 15.16 -54.73
C PRO A 736 -35.64 13.77 -54.66
#